data_AF-A0A523ZZV6-F1
#
_entry.id   AF-A0A523ZZV6-F1
#
_cell.length_a   1.000
_cell.length_b   1.000
_cell.length_c   1.000
_cell.angle_alpha   90.00
_cell.angle_beta   90.00
_cell.angle_gamma   90.00
#
_symmetry.space_group_name_H-M   'P 1'
#
loop_
_entity.id
_entity.type
_entity.pdbx_description
1 polymer ?
#
loop_
_entity_poly.entity_id
_entity_poly.type
_entity_poly.pdbx_seq_one_letter_code
_entity_poly.pdbx_strand_id
1 'polypeptide(L)'
;MGDGASNSNLRRSKPTHRGRSRLSKRTSCKPNSRTTGVPHQGAGIPGSTPLVSGRSRTDASTCQPALGHRHCTINEGAWQITRSARPKGAVKEGIQDKKALYWNGACIGASQAGCEHWRKDSCGGLSCTVECARISRSWGNEWAALRRQVIVTGIERMATFYLGKRYEADLKRVIGDDLLMYDARDLTTHAVCVGMTGSGKTGLCTGLLEEAALDGVPSIVIDPKGDMTNLLLTFPDLLPADFEPWVNVDDARRRGLSVREYASSIAETWAEGLAEWGQSGERIRKLKESAEFVIYTPGSDAGIPISVLQTFRAPGISWDEEEETLRELIASTVSALLGLVGIGEDPVRSREHILLSHIIEHAWRRGQDLDLPGIIQAIQTPPIRKLGVFEVDTFYPEKDRLELAMMLNSVVASPSFENWLEGPPLDVATLVRAPDGRPRVSVFYIAHLNDAERMFFVTLLLEQVLAWMRTLSGTTSLRCLLHFDEVFGYFPPYPANPPSKRPLLALVKTARAFGIGLILATQNPVDLDYKGLTNAGTWFIGKLQTDRDKARVLEGMEGVISESGTLLDRAYLDPLISSLDSRVFILHNVHAERPALFKTRWALSYLRGPLTRRQVRTLMKPMKESAIAPQQLARAPKATPVSARPALDQAPGIPASYESARPRVHARVGQFFLPVTTREDRAIRRERARLPGEVRVREASLVYEPYLLGLASASYRDRQQLESKEETIACLLPLPEAQDFVDWEKHVTHHLSAEHLEAEPPRSGLFGSLPDGMTDSPPYTQFRDDFIDYIYRERPLRILVHAQLKLTSRLDESEREFTRRCREEARRRRDQEVDRVGQRLGRDLSELEARLEREERELRRDRIEYDGRKREEALSAGESILGLLLGRRRSRALSQASQRRRMTSRARAEVEESEETIERLRERISELAEERREALAEIRSMWADIASDIQESPLRPRKTDIRVKAFGLAWVPHWMVSFEDERGETDQRRVPAYPVP
;
A
#
# COMPACT_ATOMS: atom_id res chain seq x y z
N MET A 1 -17.70 -27.19 -7.44
CA MET A 1 -18.24 -26.49 -6.26
C MET A 1 -17.37 -25.27 -6.01
N GLY A 2 -17.95 -24.12 -5.66
CA GLY A 2 -17.17 -22.92 -5.30
C GLY A 2 -16.87 -21.94 -6.43
N ASP A 3 -17.92 -21.29 -6.94
CA ASP A 3 -17.91 -20.03 -7.71
C ASP A 3 -19.29 -19.38 -7.51
N GLY A 4 -19.47 -18.06 -7.47
CA GLY A 4 -18.53 -16.94 -7.48
C GLY A 4 -19.30 -15.63 -7.34
N ALA A 5 -18.70 -14.55 -6.81
CA ALA A 5 -19.41 -13.30 -6.52
C ALA A 5 -18.72 -12.08 -7.16
N SER A 6 -19.27 -11.58 -8.27
CA SER A 6 -18.90 -10.30 -8.87
C SER A 6 -19.90 -9.22 -8.44
N ASN A 7 -19.44 -7.96 -8.29
CA ASN A 7 -20.30 -6.87 -7.83
C ASN A 7 -19.97 -5.57 -8.57
N SER A 8 -20.87 -5.12 -9.44
CA SER A 8 -20.64 -4.03 -10.40
C SER A 8 -21.41 -2.76 -10.03
N ASN A 9 -20.69 -1.69 -9.69
CA ASN A 9 -21.28 -0.46 -9.17
C ASN A 9 -21.52 0.61 -10.25
N LEU A 10 -22.68 0.52 -10.91
CA LEU A 10 -23.14 1.51 -11.91
C LEU A 10 -23.60 2.82 -11.24
N ARG A 11 -22.74 3.84 -11.22
CA ARG A 11 -23.13 5.22 -10.84
C ARG A 11 -24.15 5.79 -11.84
N ARG A 12 -25.43 5.86 -11.47
CA ARG A 12 -26.43 6.71 -12.15
C ARG A 12 -26.62 8.04 -11.41
N SER A 13 -26.45 9.14 -12.13
CA SER A 13 -26.70 10.51 -11.66
C SER A 13 -28.20 10.79 -11.52
N LYS A 14 -28.57 11.62 -10.52
CA LYS A 14 -29.92 12.18 -10.37
C LYS A 14 -30.01 13.54 -11.08
N PRO A 15 -31.01 13.79 -11.92
CA PRO A 15 -31.47 15.15 -12.25
C PRO A 15 -32.68 15.56 -11.39
N THR A 16 -32.77 16.84 -11.05
CA THR A 16 -33.89 17.46 -10.31
C THR A 16 -35.02 17.90 -11.24
N HIS A 17 -36.27 17.84 -10.78
CA HIS A 17 -37.44 18.26 -11.57
C HIS A 17 -38.44 19.09 -10.75
N ARG A 18 -38.64 20.36 -11.14
CA ARG A 18 -39.96 21.02 -11.37
C ARG A 18 -39.79 22.50 -11.72
N GLY A 19 -40.56 22.97 -12.72
CA GLY A 19 -40.63 24.37 -13.16
C GLY A 19 -41.27 24.45 -14.55
N ARG A 20 -42.30 25.29 -14.73
CA ARG A 20 -43.09 25.39 -15.98
C ARG A 20 -43.02 26.81 -16.57
N SER A 21 -42.72 26.95 -17.87
CA SER A 21 -43.41 27.92 -18.76
C SER A 21 -43.06 27.84 -20.25
N ARG A 22 -44.07 27.48 -21.07
CA ARG A 22 -44.51 28.08 -22.36
C ARG A 22 -43.53 28.58 -23.46
N LEU A 23 -44.01 28.42 -24.71
CA LEU A 23 -43.80 29.22 -25.94
C LEU A 23 -42.66 28.88 -26.96
N SER A 24 -42.96 27.90 -27.83
CA SER A 24 -43.10 28.08 -29.30
C SER A 24 -41.89 28.22 -30.28
N LYS A 25 -42.15 27.72 -31.51
CA LYS A 25 -41.57 28.04 -32.85
C LYS A 25 -40.31 27.29 -33.37
N ARG A 26 -40.58 26.49 -34.41
CA ARG A 26 -39.91 26.40 -35.74
C ARG A 26 -38.46 25.87 -35.89
N THR A 27 -38.39 24.59 -36.26
CA THR A 27 -37.91 24.09 -37.58
C THR A 27 -36.74 24.76 -38.32
N SER A 28 -35.68 23.99 -38.60
CA SER A 28 -35.25 23.61 -39.97
C SER A 28 -34.16 22.52 -39.96
N CYS A 29 -33.88 21.86 -41.09
CA CYS A 29 -32.98 20.70 -41.19
C CYS A 29 -31.91 20.81 -42.29
N LYS A 30 -30.67 20.39 -41.98
CA LYS A 30 -29.61 19.93 -42.90
C LYS A 30 -29.10 20.99 -43.93
N PRO A 31 -28.35 20.65 -45.02
CA PRO A 31 -26.88 20.82 -45.00
C PRO A 31 -26.30 21.47 -46.30
N ASN A 32 -24.97 21.66 -46.41
CA ASN A 32 -24.11 21.02 -47.43
C ASN A 32 -22.63 21.49 -47.42
N SER A 33 -21.86 21.05 -48.43
CA SER A 33 -20.39 21.10 -48.54
C SER A 33 -19.87 21.83 -49.80
N ARG A 34 -18.53 22.01 -49.85
CA ARG A 34 -17.61 22.12 -51.01
C ARG A 34 -17.22 23.50 -51.62
N THR A 35 -15.98 23.45 -52.15
CA THR A 35 -15.41 24.12 -53.35
C THR A 35 -14.87 25.57 -53.35
N THR A 36 -13.52 25.66 -53.25
CA THR A 36 -12.54 26.31 -54.19
C THR A 36 -12.63 27.80 -54.60
N GLY A 37 -11.49 28.51 -54.52
CA GLY A 37 -11.22 29.75 -55.30
C GLY A 37 -9.85 30.41 -55.00
N VAL A 38 -9.00 30.61 -56.02
CA VAL A 38 -7.62 31.20 -56.02
C VAL A 38 -7.39 31.82 -57.42
N PRO A 39 -6.85 33.06 -57.63
CA PRO A 39 -5.43 33.19 -58.08
C PRO A 39 -4.67 34.55 -57.91
N HIS A 40 -3.35 34.49 -58.23
CA HIS A 40 -2.38 35.56 -58.59
C HIS A 40 -1.87 36.52 -57.49
N GLN A 41 -0.58 36.92 -57.44
CA GLN A 41 0.66 36.68 -58.23
C GLN A 41 1.90 36.79 -57.27
N GLY A 42 3.20 36.64 -57.59
CA GLY A 42 3.99 36.45 -58.84
C GLY A 42 5.15 37.48 -58.91
N ALA A 43 6.39 37.20 -59.37
CA ALA A 43 7.11 35.97 -59.77
C ALA A 43 8.65 36.23 -59.87
N GLY A 44 9.53 35.19 -59.90
CA GLY A 44 10.99 35.32 -60.11
C GLY A 44 11.77 33.98 -60.07
N ILE A 45 12.45 33.61 -61.17
CA ILE A 45 13.01 32.27 -61.56
C ILE A 45 14.14 32.53 -62.63
N PRO A 46 15.18 31.69 -62.94
CA PRO A 46 15.45 30.26 -62.64
C PRO A 46 16.90 29.89 -62.15
N GLY A 47 17.16 28.57 -61.94
CA GLY A 47 18.45 27.89 -62.28
C GLY A 47 19.19 27.16 -61.12
N SER A 48 19.72 25.93 -61.27
CA SER A 48 19.54 24.86 -62.29
C SER A 48 20.10 23.51 -61.77
N THR A 49 19.41 22.38 -62.03
CA THR A 49 19.82 20.96 -61.79
C THR A 49 20.71 20.40 -62.94
N PRO A 50 21.26 19.13 -62.95
CA PRO A 50 20.83 17.90 -62.25
C PRO A 50 21.90 16.85 -61.77
N LEU A 51 21.39 15.81 -61.08
CA LEU A 51 21.71 14.35 -61.05
C LEU A 51 23.13 13.76 -61.36
N VAL A 52 23.36 12.60 -60.71
CA VAL A 52 24.11 11.36 -61.12
C VAL A 52 25.21 10.89 -60.14
N SER A 53 25.35 9.57 -60.04
CA SER A 53 26.16 8.74 -59.12
C SER A 53 27.69 8.86 -59.24
N GLY A 54 28.41 8.51 -58.16
CA GLY A 54 29.84 8.18 -58.20
C GLY A 54 30.31 7.34 -56.99
N ARG A 55 31.24 6.40 -57.18
CA ARG A 55 31.81 5.54 -56.12
C ARG A 55 33.25 5.93 -55.74
N SER A 56 33.51 5.87 -54.43
CA SER A 56 34.71 5.30 -53.76
C SER A 56 36.13 5.88 -53.93
N ARG A 57 36.74 6.06 -52.73
CA ARG A 57 38.05 5.52 -52.25
C ARG A 57 39.34 6.37 -52.34
N THR A 58 40.10 6.28 -51.22
CA THR A 58 41.58 6.33 -51.05
C THR A 58 42.34 7.62 -51.40
N ASP A 59 43.43 8.05 -50.74
CA ASP A 59 44.12 7.65 -49.48
C ASP A 59 45.12 8.78 -49.05
N ALA A 60 46.01 8.51 -48.06
CA ALA A 60 47.06 9.35 -47.42
C ALA A 60 46.64 9.98 -46.06
N SER A 61 47.36 9.88 -44.93
CA SER A 61 48.81 9.89 -44.60
C SER A 61 49.44 11.30 -44.60
N THR A 62 50.43 11.68 -43.77
CA THR A 62 51.42 10.89 -42.97
C THR A 62 52.02 11.74 -41.81
N CYS A 63 52.96 11.14 -41.04
CA CYS A 63 54.10 11.75 -40.32
C CYS A 63 54.11 11.86 -38.78
N GLN A 64 55.34 11.74 -38.26
CA GLN A 64 55.86 11.68 -36.88
C GLN A 64 57.08 12.67 -36.82
N PRO A 65 58.01 12.78 -35.81
CA PRO A 65 58.59 11.70 -34.99
C PRO A 65 59.12 12.04 -33.55
N ALA A 66 59.74 11.03 -32.91
CA ALA A 66 60.89 11.10 -31.97
C ALA A 66 60.70 11.67 -30.53
N LEU A 67 61.42 11.20 -29.49
CA LEU A 67 62.28 10.02 -29.27
C LEU A 67 62.49 9.82 -27.74
N GLY A 68 62.73 8.59 -27.23
CA GLY A 68 63.20 8.41 -25.84
C GLY A 68 62.82 7.14 -25.07
N HIS A 69 63.39 6.01 -25.46
CA HIS A 69 63.82 4.84 -24.64
C HIS A 69 63.71 4.90 -23.09
N ARG A 70 63.46 3.82 -22.32
CA ARG A 70 63.36 2.33 -22.48
C ARG A 70 62.75 1.77 -21.15
N HIS A 71 62.48 0.50 -20.82
CA HIS A 71 62.63 -0.90 -21.34
C HIS A 71 61.69 -1.80 -20.46
N CYS A 72 61.24 -3.04 -20.75
CA CYS A 72 61.07 -3.81 -21.99
C CYS A 72 60.28 -5.13 -21.72
N THR A 73 59.21 -5.44 -22.49
CA THR A 73 58.67 -6.81 -22.80
C THR A 73 58.17 -7.72 -21.64
N ILE A 74 57.31 -8.73 -21.83
CA ILE A 74 56.83 -9.56 -22.98
C ILE A 74 55.31 -9.84 -22.78
N ASN A 75 54.46 -10.26 -23.73
CA ASN A 75 54.11 -9.91 -25.12
C ASN A 75 53.01 -10.91 -25.59
N GLU A 76 52.19 -10.58 -26.61
CA GLU A 76 51.05 -11.40 -27.06
C GLU A 76 51.32 -12.30 -28.29
N GLY A 77 50.33 -13.15 -28.64
CA GLY A 77 50.18 -13.83 -29.93
C GLY A 77 48.94 -14.76 -29.94
N ALA A 78 47.75 -14.42 -30.46
CA ALA A 78 47.34 -14.01 -31.82
C ALA A 78 47.09 -15.18 -32.79
N TRP A 79 45.96 -15.16 -33.55
CA TRP A 79 45.81 -15.66 -34.94
C TRP A 79 44.41 -15.31 -35.52
N GLN A 80 44.31 -15.13 -36.84
CA GLN A 80 43.09 -14.78 -37.59
C GLN A 80 42.61 -15.93 -38.50
N ILE A 81 41.30 -16.01 -38.82
CA ILE A 81 40.77 -16.71 -40.02
C ILE A 81 39.63 -15.88 -40.69
N THR A 82 39.48 -16.03 -42.01
CA THR A 82 38.69 -15.16 -42.92
C THR A 82 37.33 -15.74 -43.39
N ARG A 83 36.52 -14.90 -44.07
CA ARG A 83 35.19 -15.22 -44.66
C ARG A 83 35.24 -16.05 -45.95
N SER A 84 34.19 -16.85 -46.22
CA SER A 84 33.70 -17.08 -47.61
C SER A 84 32.27 -17.67 -47.72
N ALA A 85 31.50 -17.17 -48.69
CA ALA A 85 30.38 -17.81 -49.43
C ALA A 85 29.02 -18.18 -48.75
N ARG A 86 27.96 -18.11 -49.58
CA ARG A 86 26.61 -18.72 -49.43
C ARG A 86 26.36 -19.65 -50.62
N PRO A 87 25.40 -20.59 -50.53
CA PRO A 87 24.35 -20.65 -51.55
C PRO A 87 22.91 -20.73 -50.96
N LYS A 88 21.90 -20.91 -51.83
CA LYS A 88 20.46 -21.01 -51.52
C LYS A 88 19.97 -22.46 -51.77
N GLY A 89 18.87 -22.92 -51.13
CA GLY A 89 18.11 -24.06 -51.69
C GLY A 89 17.18 -24.86 -50.77
N ALA A 90 15.90 -24.49 -50.74
CA ALA A 90 14.69 -25.34 -50.78
C ALA A 90 14.58 -26.74 -50.07
N VAL A 91 13.56 -26.82 -49.19
CA VAL A 91 12.44 -27.82 -49.20
C VAL A 91 12.57 -29.22 -48.55
N LYS A 92 11.82 -29.37 -47.44
CA LYS A 92 11.02 -30.51 -46.91
C LYS A 92 11.64 -31.76 -46.22
N GLU A 93 10.86 -32.16 -45.19
CA GLU A 93 10.55 -33.51 -44.67
C GLU A 93 11.61 -34.37 -43.94
N GLY A 94 11.26 -34.80 -42.71
CA GLY A 94 11.35 -36.23 -42.37
C GLY A 94 12.24 -36.73 -41.22
N ILE A 95 11.82 -36.53 -39.96
CA ILE A 95 11.87 -37.52 -38.86
C ILE A 95 13.26 -37.96 -38.25
N GLN A 96 13.24 -38.13 -36.91
CA GLN A 96 14.15 -38.91 -36.03
C GLN A 96 15.54 -38.39 -35.59
N ASP A 97 15.90 -38.91 -34.40
CA ASP A 97 17.06 -38.67 -33.55
C ASP A 97 18.44 -38.55 -34.20
N LYS A 98 19.25 -37.63 -33.65
CA LYS A 98 20.47 -38.02 -32.90
C LYS A 98 21.03 -36.91 -32.01
N LYS A 99 21.40 -37.29 -30.78
CA LYS A 99 22.37 -36.57 -29.94
C LYS A 99 23.79 -37.02 -30.33
N ALA A 100 24.76 -36.11 -30.38
CA ALA A 100 26.11 -36.25 -29.79
C ALA A 100 27.10 -35.18 -30.32
N LEU A 101 28.07 -34.84 -29.47
CA LEU A 101 29.27 -34.00 -29.72
C LEU A 101 28.99 -32.51 -30.04
N TYR A 102 29.84 -31.56 -29.64
CA TYR A 102 31.18 -31.68 -29.06
C TYR A 102 31.30 -31.17 -27.61
N TRP A 103 32.23 -31.77 -26.86
CA TRP A 103 32.75 -31.32 -25.58
C TRP A 103 34.23 -31.74 -25.51
N ASN A 104 35.13 -30.82 -25.16
CA ASN A 104 36.45 -31.06 -24.52
C ASN A 104 37.31 -29.78 -24.58
N GLY A 105 38.17 -29.54 -23.57
CA GLY A 105 39.25 -28.55 -23.78
C GLY A 105 39.95 -27.88 -22.58
N ALA A 106 39.85 -28.31 -21.33
CA ALA A 106 40.76 -27.83 -20.26
C ALA A 106 40.80 -28.73 -19.01
N CYS A 107 41.75 -29.68 -18.95
CA CYS A 107 42.17 -30.35 -17.71
C CYS A 107 43.71 -30.39 -17.70
N ILE A 108 44.33 -29.98 -16.59
CA ILE A 108 45.80 -29.94 -16.47
C ILE A 108 46.29 -30.96 -15.44
N GLY A 109 47.10 -31.92 -15.91
CA GLY A 109 48.29 -32.39 -15.21
C GLY A 109 48.14 -33.10 -13.86
N ALA A 110 47.65 -34.35 -13.87
CA ALA A 110 48.10 -35.38 -12.93
C ALA A 110 48.27 -36.70 -13.69
N SER A 111 49.47 -37.26 -13.72
CA SER A 111 49.84 -38.36 -14.62
C SER A 111 49.48 -39.74 -14.09
N GLN A 112 48.74 -40.54 -14.88
CA GLN A 112 48.72 -41.99 -14.70
C GLN A 112 50.08 -42.58 -15.08
N ALA A 113 50.87 -42.99 -14.08
CA ALA A 113 52.04 -43.84 -14.25
C ALA A 113 52.09 -44.84 -13.09
N GLY A 114 51.98 -46.14 -13.41
CA GLY A 114 52.13 -47.23 -12.42
C GLY A 114 50.84 -47.69 -11.73
N CYS A 115 49.92 -48.33 -12.46
CA CYS A 115 48.98 -49.30 -11.86
C CYS A 115 48.49 -50.43 -12.80
N GLU A 116 49.21 -50.72 -13.90
CA GLU A 116 48.88 -51.85 -14.79
C GLU A 116 49.49 -53.19 -14.34
N HIS A 117 49.37 -53.55 -13.05
CA HIS A 117 49.66 -54.92 -12.59
C HIS A 117 49.06 -55.29 -11.22
N TRP A 118 47.76 -55.58 -11.18
CA TRP A 118 47.18 -56.53 -10.21
C TRP A 118 46.08 -57.34 -10.89
N ARG A 119 46.28 -58.66 -11.00
CA ARG A 119 45.21 -59.58 -11.42
C ARG A 119 44.20 -59.73 -10.29
N LYS A 120 42.98 -60.15 -10.63
CA LYS A 120 42.15 -60.87 -9.66
C LYS A 120 42.94 -62.11 -9.22
N ASP A 121 43.38 -62.14 -7.98
CA ASP A 121 42.98 -63.11 -6.96
C ASP A 121 43.61 -62.74 -5.60
N SER A 122 43.02 -63.22 -4.49
CA SER A 122 43.59 -63.15 -3.13
C SER A 122 43.78 -61.76 -2.48
N CYS A 123 42.69 -61.03 -2.21
CA CYS A 123 42.44 -60.22 -0.98
C CYS A 123 41.05 -59.55 -1.02
N GLY A 124 40.39 -59.22 0.10
CA GLY A 124 40.82 -59.44 1.49
C GLY A 124 40.43 -58.35 2.50
N GLY A 125 39.23 -57.76 2.43
CA GLY A 125 38.67 -56.93 3.52
C GLY A 125 38.62 -55.41 3.33
N LEU A 126 37.39 -54.89 3.30
CA LEU A 126 36.83 -53.65 3.90
C LEU A 126 37.57 -52.27 3.94
N SER A 127 38.89 -52.13 3.74
CA SER A 127 39.57 -50.83 3.92
C SER A 127 39.40 -49.87 2.73
N CYS A 128 39.54 -50.37 1.51
CA CYS A 128 39.69 -49.55 0.30
C CYS A 128 38.47 -48.67 -0.03
N THR A 129 37.26 -49.08 0.35
CA THR A 129 36.04 -48.27 0.16
C THR A 129 35.96 -47.06 1.09
N VAL A 130 36.54 -47.14 2.30
CA VAL A 130 36.54 -46.02 3.26
C VAL A 130 37.53 -44.95 2.83
N GLU A 131 38.72 -45.34 2.37
CA GLU A 131 39.75 -44.42 1.85
C GLU A 131 39.21 -43.66 0.62
N CYS A 132 38.67 -44.37 -0.38
CA CYS A 132 38.09 -43.75 -1.58
C CYS A 132 36.87 -42.86 -1.27
N ALA A 133 36.02 -43.23 -0.30
CA ALA A 133 34.91 -42.37 0.14
C ALA A 133 35.39 -41.11 0.89
N ARG A 134 36.47 -41.22 1.67
CA ARG A 134 37.09 -40.11 2.39
C ARG A 134 37.78 -39.13 1.42
N ILE A 135 38.50 -39.66 0.44
CA ILE A 135 39.13 -38.88 -0.64
C ILE A 135 38.06 -38.23 -1.53
N SER A 136 37.01 -38.95 -1.93
CA SER A 136 35.88 -38.39 -2.68
C SER A 136 35.22 -37.22 -1.94
N ARG A 137 35.06 -37.32 -0.61
CA ARG A 137 34.57 -36.22 0.23
C ARG A 137 35.57 -35.09 0.41
N SER A 138 36.88 -35.35 0.56
CA SER A 138 37.88 -34.27 0.70
C SER A 138 37.98 -33.46 -0.59
N TRP A 139 38.11 -34.13 -1.74
CA TRP A 139 38.12 -33.49 -3.04
C TRP A 139 36.79 -32.78 -3.32
N GLY A 140 35.65 -33.38 -2.96
CA GLY A 140 34.34 -32.71 -3.07
C GLY A 140 34.26 -31.42 -2.24
N ASN A 141 34.82 -31.42 -1.03
CA ASN A 141 34.89 -30.25 -0.15
C ASN A 141 35.89 -29.20 -0.67
N GLU A 142 37.04 -29.61 -1.20
CA GLU A 142 38.06 -28.73 -1.80
C GLU A 142 37.55 -28.08 -3.09
N TRP A 143 36.91 -28.84 -3.99
CA TRP A 143 36.23 -28.29 -5.17
C TRP A 143 35.08 -27.36 -4.77
N ALA A 144 34.33 -27.65 -3.71
CA ALA A 144 33.31 -26.74 -3.19
C ALA A 144 33.90 -25.49 -2.50
N ALA A 145 35.10 -25.57 -1.93
CA ALA A 145 35.82 -24.41 -1.39
C ALA A 145 36.37 -23.52 -2.52
N LEU A 146 37.08 -24.11 -3.48
CA LEU A 146 37.60 -23.43 -4.67
C LEU A 146 36.47 -22.77 -5.48
N ARG A 147 35.36 -23.48 -5.72
CA ARG A 147 34.19 -22.92 -6.42
C ARG A 147 33.56 -21.74 -5.66
N ARG A 148 33.44 -21.82 -4.34
CA ARG A 148 32.99 -20.67 -3.51
C ARG A 148 33.97 -19.50 -3.59
N GLN A 149 35.27 -19.75 -3.52
CA GLN A 149 36.31 -18.72 -3.61
C GLN A 149 36.27 -18.01 -4.99
N VAL A 150 36.14 -18.77 -6.08
CA VAL A 150 35.99 -18.22 -7.44
C VAL A 150 34.72 -17.37 -7.57
N ILE A 151 33.58 -17.82 -7.03
CA ILE A 151 32.32 -17.06 -7.05
C ILE A 151 32.46 -15.75 -6.26
N VAL A 152 33.05 -15.79 -5.05
CA VAL A 152 33.30 -14.59 -4.22
C VAL A 152 34.19 -13.58 -4.96
N THR A 153 35.27 -14.03 -5.61
CA THR A 153 36.10 -13.16 -6.47
C THR A 153 35.41 -12.70 -7.75
N GLY A 154 34.32 -13.36 -8.16
CA GLY A 154 33.51 -12.98 -9.32
C GLY A 154 32.53 -11.85 -9.03
N ILE A 155 32.01 -11.79 -7.80
CA ILE A 155 30.99 -10.84 -7.31
C ILE A 155 31.58 -9.45 -7.07
N GLU A 156 32.73 -9.36 -6.40
CA GLU A 156 33.26 -8.07 -5.93
C GLU A 156 33.96 -7.30 -7.07
N ARG A 157 33.22 -6.40 -7.73
CA ARG A 157 33.69 -5.57 -8.85
C ARG A 157 33.18 -4.13 -8.72
N MET A 158 34.06 -3.15 -8.86
CA MET A 158 33.68 -1.72 -8.83
C MET A 158 32.69 -1.38 -9.95
N ALA A 159 31.77 -0.44 -9.68
CA ALA A 159 30.72 0.01 -10.58
C ALA A 159 29.85 -1.12 -11.18
N THR A 160 29.82 -2.29 -10.54
CA THR A 160 29.12 -3.47 -11.08
C THR A 160 28.32 -4.18 -9.97
N PHE A 161 27.00 -4.07 -10.03
CA PHE A 161 26.10 -4.59 -8.99
C PHE A 161 25.76 -6.06 -9.23
N TYR A 162 25.98 -6.92 -8.22
CA TYR A 162 25.56 -8.32 -8.26
C TYR A 162 24.07 -8.45 -7.91
N LEU A 163 23.22 -8.66 -8.92
CA LEU A 163 21.76 -8.70 -8.74
C LEU A 163 21.21 -10.12 -8.54
N GLY A 164 21.96 -11.16 -8.93
CA GLY A 164 21.50 -12.54 -8.89
C GLY A 164 22.15 -13.42 -9.95
N LYS A 165 21.41 -14.41 -10.45
CA LYS A 165 21.88 -15.41 -11.41
C LYS A 165 20.88 -15.53 -12.55
N ARG A 166 21.36 -15.72 -13.77
CA ARG A 166 20.47 -15.93 -14.93
C ARG A 166 19.57 -17.14 -14.71
N TYR A 167 18.37 -17.07 -15.28
CA TYR A 167 17.30 -18.03 -15.04
C TYR A 167 16.76 -18.58 -16.36
N GLU A 168 16.46 -19.87 -16.38
CA GLU A 168 15.99 -20.63 -17.52
C GLU A 168 14.50 -20.93 -17.32
N ALA A 169 13.62 -20.22 -18.03
CA ALA A 169 12.17 -20.26 -17.82
C ALA A 169 11.59 -21.68 -17.93
N ASP A 170 11.92 -22.38 -19.01
CA ASP A 170 11.38 -23.70 -19.34
C ASP A 170 11.75 -24.79 -18.32
N LEU A 171 12.91 -24.64 -17.68
CA LEU A 171 13.42 -25.57 -16.66
C LEU A 171 13.33 -25.02 -15.22
N LYS A 172 12.67 -23.87 -15.04
CA LYS A 172 12.40 -23.17 -13.76
C LYS A 172 13.58 -23.12 -12.78
N ARG A 173 14.79 -22.89 -13.30
CA ARG A 173 16.06 -22.97 -12.52
C ARG A 173 17.06 -21.86 -12.87
N VAL A 174 18.01 -21.63 -11.97
CA VAL A 174 19.19 -20.79 -12.26
C VAL A 174 20.19 -21.51 -13.15
N ILE A 175 20.86 -20.77 -14.04
CA ILE A 175 21.85 -21.27 -14.99
C ILE A 175 23.20 -21.42 -14.27
N GLY A 176 23.31 -22.40 -13.39
CA GLY A 176 24.52 -22.71 -12.63
C GLY A 176 25.02 -21.53 -11.78
N ASP A 177 26.16 -20.97 -12.17
CA ASP A 177 26.78 -19.79 -11.56
C ASP A 177 26.94 -18.62 -12.56
N ASP A 178 26.07 -18.52 -13.58
CA ASP A 178 25.98 -17.36 -14.48
C ASP A 178 25.45 -16.14 -13.71
N LEU A 179 26.37 -15.39 -13.09
CA LEU A 179 26.09 -14.23 -12.26
C LEU A 179 25.57 -13.07 -13.13
N LEU A 180 24.40 -12.53 -12.79
CA LEU A 180 23.93 -11.27 -13.36
C LEU A 180 24.63 -10.11 -12.67
N MET A 181 25.75 -9.71 -13.28
CA MET A 181 26.51 -8.51 -12.96
C MET A 181 25.97 -7.34 -13.82
N TYR A 182 25.40 -6.33 -13.17
CA TYR A 182 24.75 -5.17 -13.81
C TYR A 182 25.63 -3.92 -13.71
N ASP A 183 25.72 -3.10 -14.75
CA ASP A 183 26.57 -1.90 -14.76
C ASP A 183 25.90 -0.74 -13.99
N ALA A 184 26.53 -0.28 -12.91
CA ALA A 184 25.98 0.79 -12.07
C ALA A 184 25.78 2.12 -12.83
N ARG A 185 26.52 2.33 -13.94
CA ARG A 185 26.39 3.53 -14.77
C ARG A 185 25.06 3.58 -15.50
N ASP A 186 24.44 2.43 -15.78
CA ASP A 186 23.14 2.36 -16.46
C ASP A 186 22.02 2.90 -15.56
N LEU A 187 22.18 2.95 -14.24
CA LEU A 187 21.24 3.63 -13.33
C LEU A 187 21.23 5.16 -13.48
N THR A 188 22.23 5.76 -14.13
CA THR A 188 22.11 7.18 -14.55
C THR A 188 20.95 7.36 -15.55
N THR A 189 20.56 6.30 -16.27
CA THR A 189 19.37 6.28 -17.14
C THR A 189 18.07 6.01 -16.39
N HIS A 190 18.13 5.82 -15.07
CA HIS A 190 17.01 5.48 -14.19
C HIS A 190 16.45 4.07 -14.43
N ALA A 191 15.80 3.54 -13.39
CA ALA A 191 15.16 2.24 -13.39
C ALA A 191 13.70 2.30 -12.94
N VAL A 192 12.85 1.50 -13.60
CA VAL A 192 11.48 1.22 -13.15
C VAL A 192 11.40 -0.22 -12.68
N CYS A 193 10.84 -0.46 -11.49
CA CYS A 193 10.67 -1.79 -10.92
C CYS A 193 9.19 -2.11 -10.68
N VAL A 194 8.63 -3.00 -11.49
CA VAL A 194 7.21 -3.35 -11.49
C VAL A 194 7.03 -4.79 -11.06
N GLY A 195 6.10 -5.04 -10.14
CA GLY A 195 5.69 -6.41 -9.80
C GLY A 195 4.67 -6.46 -8.68
N MET A 196 3.76 -7.44 -8.74
CA MET A 196 2.72 -7.67 -7.73
C MET A 196 3.28 -7.83 -6.32
N THR A 197 2.44 -7.69 -5.29
CA THR A 197 2.78 -8.14 -3.93
C THR A 197 3.25 -9.61 -3.94
N GLY A 198 4.42 -9.89 -3.38
CA GLY A 198 5.02 -11.23 -3.43
C GLY A 198 5.81 -11.58 -4.70
N SER A 199 5.91 -10.68 -5.68
CA SER A 199 6.81 -10.82 -6.86
C SER A 199 8.29 -10.89 -6.49
N GLY A 200 8.68 -10.34 -5.33
CA GLY A 200 10.07 -10.15 -4.91
C GLY A 200 10.58 -8.71 -5.08
N LYS A 201 9.74 -7.76 -5.55
CA LYS A 201 10.09 -6.35 -5.85
C LYS A 201 10.95 -5.70 -4.77
N THR A 202 10.53 -5.84 -3.51
CA THR A 202 11.24 -5.31 -2.32
C THR A 202 12.66 -5.83 -2.23
N GLY A 203 12.87 -7.15 -2.38
CA GLY A 203 14.21 -7.76 -2.29
C GLY A 203 15.15 -7.38 -3.43
N LEU A 204 14.62 -7.15 -4.64
CA LEU A 204 15.42 -6.60 -5.75
C LEU A 204 15.84 -5.15 -5.47
N CYS A 205 14.93 -4.32 -4.96
CA CYS A 205 15.22 -2.93 -4.59
C CYS A 205 16.23 -2.86 -3.42
N THR A 206 16.07 -3.70 -2.39
CA THR A 206 17.07 -3.85 -1.32
C THR A 206 18.42 -4.27 -1.90
N GLY A 207 18.47 -5.28 -2.78
CA GLY A 207 19.71 -5.71 -3.42
C GLY A 207 20.41 -4.58 -4.18
N LEU A 208 19.68 -3.79 -4.98
CA LEU A 208 20.22 -2.61 -5.68
C LEU A 208 20.83 -1.57 -4.72
N LEU A 209 20.17 -1.33 -3.58
CA LEU A 209 20.65 -0.38 -2.55
C LEU A 209 21.84 -0.93 -1.74
N GLU A 210 21.88 -2.25 -1.50
CA GLU A 210 23.01 -2.93 -0.87
C GLU A 210 24.27 -2.90 -1.77
N GLU A 211 24.15 -3.20 -3.08
CA GLU A 211 25.29 -3.11 -4.00
C GLU A 211 25.76 -1.65 -4.16
N ALA A 212 24.84 -0.68 -4.21
CA ALA A 212 25.18 0.74 -4.24
C ALA A 212 25.96 1.18 -2.99
N ALA A 213 25.51 0.79 -1.79
CA ALA A 213 26.22 1.07 -0.55
C ALA A 213 27.60 0.39 -0.49
N LEU A 214 27.76 -0.80 -1.07
CA LEU A 214 29.05 -1.51 -1.17
C LEU A 214 30.03 -0.84 -2.17
N ASP A 215 29.53 -0.24 -3.25
CA ASP A 215 30.31 0.52 -4.25
C ASP A 215 30.53 2.00 -3.84
N GLY A 216 30.07 2.39 -2.64
CA GLY A 216 30.25 3.73 -2.08
C GLY A 216 29.26 4.80 -2.58
N VAL A 217 28.19 4.39 -3.25
CA VAL A 217 27.14 5.26 -3.81
C VAL A 217 26.05 5.51 -2.75
N PRO A 218 25.83 6.78 -2.32
CA PRO A 218 24.79 7.12 -1.36
C PRO A 218 23.39 7.01 -1.97
N SER A 219 22.39 6.87 -1.10
CA SER A 219 21.01 6.63 -1.50
C SER A 219 20.01 7.39 -0.64
N ILE A 220 19.09 8.10 -1.30
CA ILE A 220 17.87 8.65 -0.70
C ILE A 220 16.74 7.67 -1.00
N VAL A 221 16.01 7.23 0.04
CA VAL A 221 15.00 6.18 -0.09
C VAL A 221 13.68 6.66 0.50
N ILE A 222 12.65 6.80 -0.34
CA ILE A 222 11.29 7.19 0.08
C ILE A 222 10.51 5.90 0.37
N ASP A 223 10.09 5.71 1.62
CA ASP A 223 9.48 4.47 2.13
C ASP A 223 8.07 4.72 2.72
N PRO A 224 7.02 4.72 1.90
CA PRO A 224 5.63 4.86 2.35
C PRO A 224 5.03 3.59 2.94
N LYS A 225 5.73 2.45 2.88
CA LYS A 225 5.25 1.15 3.40
C LYS A 225 5.95 0.73 4.69
N GLY A 226 7.18 1.19 4.91
CA GLY A 226 8.05 0.76 6.00
C GLY A 226 8.95 -0.43 5.66
N ASP A 227 8.97 -0.85 4.39
CA ASP A 227 9.67 -2.07 3.92
C ASP A 227 11.19 -1.84 3.71
N MET A 228 11.61 -0.62 3.38
CA MET A 228 13.03 -0.30 3.15
C MET A 228 13.81 -0.10 4.45
N THR A 229 13.13 0.17 5.58
CA THR A 229 13.77 0.19 6.91
C THR A 229 14.48 -1.12 7.29
N ASN A 230 14.15 -2.23 6.64
CA ASN A 230 14.86 -3.51 6.77
C ASN A 230 16.35 -3.43 6.38
N LEU A 231 16.77 -2.42 5.61
CA LEU A 231 18.19 -2.17 5.27
C LEU A 231 19.09 -2.05 6.52
N LEU A 232 18.54 -1.65 7.67
CA LEU A 232 19.26 -1.56 8.94
C LEU A 232 19.34 -2.91 9.71
N LEU A 233 18.58 -3.93 9.30
CA LEU A 233 18.59 -5.26 9.93
C LEU A 233 19.72 -6.12 9.34
N THR A 234 20.96 -5.70 9.61
CA THR A 234 22.21 -6.33 9.15
C THR A 234 22.93 -7.04 10.30
N PHE A 235 22.99 -8.37 10.20
CA PHE A 235 23.49 -9.27 11.25
C PHE A 235 24.70 -10.09 10.74
N PRO A 236 25.94 -9.56 10.82
CA PRO A 236 27.11 -10.22 10.23
C PRO A 236 27.42 -11.61 10.79
N ASP A 237 27.16 -11.84 12.07
CA ASP A 237 27.50 -13.09 12.74
C ASP A 237 26.33 -14.09 12.74
N LEU A 238 25.20 -13.71 12.13
CA LEU A 238 24.01 -14.53 11.86
C LEU A 238 23.48 -15.28 13.11
N LEU A 239 23.57 -14.66 14.28
CA LEU A 239 23.19 -15.29 15.54
C LEU A 239 21.64 -15.25 15.70
N PRO A 240 20.99 -16.34 16.17
CA PRO A 240 19.54 -16.33 16.41
C PRO A 240 19.03 -15.16 17.26
N ALA A 241 19.82 -14.73 18.24
CA ALA A 241 19.52 -13.60 19.12
C ALA A 241 19.48 -12.24 18.38
N ASP A 242 20.16 -12.10 17.24
CA ASP A 242 20.07 -10.88 16.42
C ASP A 242 18.73 -10.79 15.70
N PHE A 243 18.17 -11.93 15.27
CA PHE A 243 16.87 -12.02 14.59
C PHE A 243 15.68 -12.00 15.56
N GLU A 244 15.86 -12.49 16.80
CA GLU A 244 14.78 -12.69 17.78
C GLU A 244 13.91 -11.43 18.07
N PRO A 245 14.44 -10.20 18.15
CA PRO A 245 13.63 -8.98 18.33
C PRO A 245 12.78 -8.59 17.11
N TRP A 246 13.03 -9.19 15.95
CA TRP A 246 12.46 -8.78 14.66
C TRP A 246 11.61 -9.86 13.98
N VAL A 247 11.64 -11.12 14.42
CA VAL A 247 10.74 -12.15 13.86
C VAL A 247 9.28 -11.85 14.18
N ASN A 248 8.36 -12.24 13.28
CA ASN A 248 6.93 -12.08 13.54
C ASN A 248 6.42 -13.16 14.51
N VAL A 249 6.00 -12.73 15.71
CA VAL A 249 5.45 -13.59 16.77
C VAL A 249 4.24 -14.40 16.29
N ASP A 250 3.40 -13.84 15.41
CA ASP A 250 2.23 -14.57 14.89
C ASP A 250 2.62 -15.64 13.85
N ASP A 251 3.74 -15.47 13.12
CA ASP A 251 4.25 -16.50 12.22
C ASP A 251 5.01 -17.62 12.96
N ALA A 252 5.64 -17.31 14.11
CA ALA A 252 6.12 -18.32 15.05
C ALA A 252 4.95 -19.17 15.58
N ARG A 253 3.89 -18.51 16.11
CA ARG A 253 2.66 -19.14 16.61
C ARG A 253 1.98 -20.02 15.55
N ARG A 254 1.83 -19.53 14.30
CA ARG A 254 1.26 -20.29 13.17
C ARG A 254 2.05 -21.55 12.83
N ARG A 255 3.36 -21.58 13.12
CA ARG A 255 4.24 -22.75 12.92
C ARG A 255 4.34 -23.66 14.14
N GLY A 256 3.71 -23.30 15.26
CA GLY A 256 3.81 -24.04 16.52
C GLY A 256 5.18 -23.92 17.21
N LEU A 257 5.96 -22.89 16.90
CA LEU A 257 7.29 -22.65 17.44
C LEU A 257 7.28 -21.50 18.46
N SER A 258 8.18 -21.54 19.44
CA SER A 258 8.50 -20.34 20.24
C SER A 258 9.21 -19.28 19.39
N VAL A 259 9.24 -18.04 19.88
CA VAL A 259 9.92 -16.92 19.20
C VAL A 259 11.41 -17.22 18.97
N ARG A 260 12.09 -17.82 19.96
CA ARG A 260 13.51 -18.18 19.91
C ARG A 260 13.82 -19.35 18.98
N GLU A 261 12.98 -20.38 18.96
CA GLU A 261 13.11 -21.48 17.98
C GLU A 261 12.87 -20.97 16.55
N TYR A 262 11.86 -20.11 16.37
CA TYR A 262 11.58 -19.52 15.07
C TYR A 262 12.73 -18.60 14.62
N ALA A 263 13.26 -17.75 15.49
CA ALA A 263 14.45 -16.93 15.21
C ALA A 263 15.68 -17.78 14.84
N SER A 264 15.88 -18.93 15.50
CA SER A 264 16.92 -19.89 15.13
C SER A 264 16.72 -20.45 13.71
N SER A 265 15.51 -20.90 13.38
CA SER A 265 15.20 -21.39 12.02
C SER A 265 15.33 -20.31 10.94
N ILE A 266 15.10 -19.04 11.29
CA ILE A 266 15.27 -17.90 10.39
C ILE A 266 16.76 -17.58 10.19
N ALA A 267 17.58 -17.64 11.23
CA ALA A 267 19.03 -17.47 11.15
C ALA A 267 19.68 -18.56 10.27
N GLU A 268 19.28 -19.83 10.46
CA GLU A 268 19.68 -20.96 9.61
C GLU A 268 19.26 -20.73 8.15
N THR A 269 18.00 -20.36 7.91
CA THR A 269 17.48 -20.04 6.57
C THR A 269 18.28 -18.91 5.90
N TRP A 270 18.71 -17.88 6.66
CA TRP A 270 19.53 -16.79 6.12
C TRP A 270 20.97 -17.22 5.86
N ALA A 271 21.57 -18.06 6.70
CA ALA A 271 22.91 -18.59 6.49
C ALA A 271 22.99 -19.48 5.24
N GLU A 272 22.04 -20.41 5.07
CA GLU A 272 21.91 -21.23 3.86
C GLU A 272 21.63 -20.37 2.62
N GLY A 273 20.69 -19.42 2.73
CA GLY A 273 20.32 -18.49 1.66
C GLY A 273 21.46 -17.56 1.22
N LEU A 274 22.35 -17.16 2.12
CA LEU A 274 23.56 -16.42 1.74
C LEU A 274 24.57 -17.33 1.03
N ALA A 275 24.78 -18.54 1.56
CA ALA A 275 25.74 -19.51 1.03
C ALA A 275 25.40 -20.04 -0.37
N GLU A 276 24.13 -20.30 -0.69
CA GLU A 276 23.66 -20.69 -2.05
C GLU A 276 24.06 -19.64 -3.11
N TRP A 277 24.09 -18.37 -2.70
CA TRP A 277 24.32 -17.21 -3.57
C TRP A 277 25.76 -16.68 -3.53
N GLY A 278 26.68 -17.40 -2.89
CA GLY A 278 28.10 -17.03 -2.81
C GLY A 278 28.39 -15.87 -1.87
N GLN A 279 27.50 -15.59 -0.93
CA GLN A 279 27.62 -14.51 0.06
C GLN A 279 27.87 -15.07 1.46
N SER A 280 28.28 -14.19 2.38
CA SER A 280 28.62 -14.56 3.76
C SER A 280 28.35 -13.39 4.72
N GLY A 281 28.41 -13.69 6.02
CA GLY A 281 28.40 -12.69 7.10
C GLY A 281 29.41 -11.56 6.92
N GLU A 282 30.57 -11.85 6.33
CA GLU A 282 31.61 -10.85 6.04
C GLU A 282 31.17 -9.83 4.98
N ARG A 283 30.31 -10.22 4.02
CA ARG A 283 29.72 -9.27 3.06
C ARG A 283 28.69 -8.36 3.74
N ILE A 284 28.00 -8.84 4.77
CA ILE A 284 27.11 -8.04 5.63
C ILE A 284 27.94 -7.06 6.50
N ARG A 285 29.08 -7.51 7.04
CA ARG A 285 30.04 -6.66 7.78
C ARG A 285 30.53 -5.51 6.90
N LYS A 286 31.05 -5.83 5.70
CA LYS A 286 31.50 -4.85 4.70
C LYS A 286 30.39 -3.84 4.34
N LEU A 287 29.15 -4.30 4.12
CA LEU A 287 27.99 -3.43 3.85
C LEU A 287 27.73 -2.43 4.98
N LYS A 288 27.78 -2.91 6.23
CA LYS A 288 27.52 -2.11 7.45
C LYS A 288 28.62 -1.08 7.74
N GLU A 289 29.82 -1.32 7.22
CA GLU A 289 30.97 -0.42 7.35
C GLU A 289 31.03 0.61 6.21
N SER A 290 30.69 0.21 4.97
CA SER A 290 30.85 1.04 3.77
C SER A 290 29.92 2.25 3.68
N ALA A 291 28.75 2.20 4.34
CA ALA A 291 27.79 3.30 4.40
C ALA A 291 27.18 3.47 5.79
N GLU A 292 26.69 4.69 6.09
CA GLU A 292 25.86 4.94 7.27
C GLU A 292 24.37 4.80 6.90
N PHE A 293 23.63 3.94 7.62
CA PHE A 293 22.21 3.69 7.37
C PHE A 293 21.36 4.42 8.41
N VAL A 294 20.45 5.29 7.95
CA VAL A 294 19.72 6.22 8.81
C VAL A 294 18.24 6.24 8.44
N ILE A 295 17.35 5.94 9.41
CA ILE A 295 15.90 6.14 9.22
C ILE A 295 15.50 7.53 9.72
N TYR A 296 14.97 8.33 8.81
CA TYR A 296 14.34 9.62 9.08
C TYR A 296 12.83 9.47 9.15
N THR A 297 12.19 10.20 10.07
CA THR A 297 10.74 10.20 10.28
C THR A 297 10.20 11.63 10.40
N PRO A 298 9.85 12.30 9.28
CA PRO A 298 9.16 13.60 9.34
C PRO A 298 7.89 13.49 10.20
N GLY A 299 7.67 14.47 11.08
CA GLY A 299 6.52 14.47 11.98
C GLY A 299 6.52 13.39 13.07
N SER A 300 7.65 12.73 13.34
CA SER A 300 7.74 11.80 14.47
C SER A 300 9.16 11.66 15.03
N ASP A 301 9.22 11.59 16.35
CA ASP A 301 10.41 11.24 17.15
C ASP A 301 10.80 9.74 17.10
N ALA A 302 10.35 8.95 16.11
CA ALA A 302 10.59 7.51 16.05
C ALA A 302 11.97 7.16 15.45
N GLY A 303 12.24 7.56 14.21
CA GLY A 303 13.58 7.68 13.64
C GLY A 303 14.18 9.05 13.96
N ILE A 304 15.16 9.50 13.18
CA ILE A 304 15.65 10.88 13.27
C ILE A 304 14.54 11.82 12.75
N PRO A 305 14.01 12.77 13.54
CA PRO A 305 13.06 13.77 13.02
C PRO A 305 13.76 14.65 11.98
N ILE A 306 13.00 15.28 11.09
CA ILE A 306 13.57 16.18 10.08
C ILE A 306 12.73 17.45 9.95
N SER A 307 13.42 18.59 10.04
CA SER A 307 12.82 19.91 10.11
C SER A 307 12.55 20.45 8.71
N VAL A 308 11.29 20.77 8.41
CA VAL A 308 10.88 21.41 7.15
C VAL A 308 10.98 22.94 7.19
N LEU A 309 11.42 23.53 8.31
CA LEU A 309 11.54 24.98 8.48
C LEU A 309 12.42 25.64 7.42
N GLN A 310 13.51 24.98 6.99
CA GLN A 310 14.45 25.56 6.04
C GLN A 310 13.96 25.51 4.58
N THR A 311 12.82 24.90 4.29
CA THR A 311 12.33 24.75 2.90
C THR A 311 11.82 26.06 2.28
N PHE A 312 11.56 27.09 3.08
CA PHE A 312 11.10 28.42 2.60
C PHE A 312 12.23 29.46 2.53
N ARG A 313 13.49 29.05 2.75
CA ARG A 313 14.69 29.89 2.61
C ARG A 313 14.91 30.39 1.20
N ALA A 314 15.57 31.53 1.07
CA ALA A 314 15.96 32.05 -0.25
C ALA A 314 17.04 31.16 -0.88
N PRO A 315 16.84 30.58 -2.08
CA PRO A 315 17.87 29.80 -2.75
C PRO A 315 19.07 30.66 -3.12
N GLY A 316 20.28 30.10 -3.06
CA GLY A 316 21.51 30.74 -3.54
C GLY A 316 21.64 30.80 -5.07
N ILE A 317 20.52 30.96 -5.79
CA ILE A 317 20.39 30.93 -7.25
C ILE A 317 20.15 32.36 -7.76
N SER A 318 20.78 32.74 -8.88
CA SER A 318 20.66 34.09 -9.42
C SER A 318 19.28 34.36 -10.02
N TRP A 319 18.62 35.44 -9.57
CA TRP A 319 17.37 35.93 -10.17
C TRP A 319 17.54 36.46 -11.60
N ASP A 320 18.76 36.85 -11.99
CA ASP A 320 19.04 37.38 -13.33
C ASP A 320 19.30 36.26 -14.36
N GLU A 321 19.62 35.04 -13.91
CA GLU A 321 19.99 33.90 -14.77
C GLU A 321 18.95 32.77 -14.74
N GLU A 322 18.24 32.58 -13.62
CA GLU A 322 17.34 31.44 -13.36
C GLU A 322 15.94 31.86 -12.86
N GLU A 323 15.42 33.01 -13.31
CA GLU A 323 14.07 33.51 -12.91
C GLU A 323 12.95 32.47 -13.10
N GLU A 324 12.95 31.74 -14.21
CA GLU A 324 11.94 30.71 -14.51
C GLU A 324 12.03 29.53 -13.51
N THR A 325 13.24 29.00 -13.27
CA THR A 325 13.54 28.01 -12.22
C THR A 325 13.00 28.46 -10.85
N LEU A 326 13.22 29.73 -10.49
CA LEU A 326 12.86 30.26 -9.18
C LEU A 326 11.33 30.39 -9.02
N ARG A 327 10.64 30.92 -10.03
CA ARG A 327 9.16 30.97 -10.03
C ARG A 327 8.54 29.57 -10.03
N GLU A 328 9.13 28.62 -10.75
CA GLU A 328 8.69 27.21 -10.73
C GLU A 328 8.81 26.58 -9.34
N LEU A 329 9.96 26.76 -8.68
CA LEU A 329 10.22 26.25 -7.33
C LEU A 329 9.20 26.83 -6.33
N ILE A 330 8.97 28.14 -6.37
CA ILE A 330 7.94 28.82 -5.58
C ILE A 330 6.56 28.20 -5.85
N ALA A 331 6.16 28.03 -7.11
CA ALA A 331 4.85 27.50 -7.47
C ALA A 331 4.62 26.06 -6.94
N SER A 332 5.64 25.20 -6.99
CA SER A 332 5.60 23.86 -6.36
C SER A 332 5.48 23.94 -4.84
N THR A 333 6.33 24.74 -4.18
CA THR A 333 6.36 24.85 -2.71
C THR A 333 5.04 25.41 -2.17
N VAL A 334 4.43 26.37 -2.86
CA VAL A 334 3.11 26.91 -2.52
C VAL A 334 2.00 25.88 -2.75
N SER A 335 2.01 25.13 -3.86
CA SER A 335 1.04 24.05 -4.09
C SER A 335 1.12 22.96 -3.03
N ALA A 336 2.33 22.58 -2.61
CA ALA A 336 2.53 21.61 -1.52
C ALA A 336 1.96 22.14 -0.19
N LEU A 337 2.24 23.41 0.17
CA LEU A 337 1.75 24.04 1.38
C LEU A 337 0.21 24.19 1.41
N LEU A 338 -0.41 24.52 0.28
CA LEU A 338 -1.87 24.59 0.16
C LEU A 338 -2.53 23.21 0.21
N GLY A 339 -1.89 22.17 -0.35
CA GLY A 339 -2.35 20.79 -0.22
C GLY A 339 -2.42 20.31 1.24
N LEU A 340 -1.49 20.76 2.09
CA LEU A 340 -1.47 20.42 3.52
C LEU A 340 -2.69 20.95 4.31
N VAL A 341 -3.28 22.07 3.88
CA VAL A 341 -4.55 22.62 4.41
C VAL A 341 -5.78 22.23 3.58
N GLY A 342 -5.62 21.35 2.58
CA GLY A 342 -6.71 20.85 1.74
C GLY A 342 -7.25 21.83 0.68
N ILE A 343 -6.48 22.86 0.32
CA ILE A 343 -6.85 23.84 -0.71
C ILE A 343 -6.42 23.33 -2.10
N GLY A 344 -7.29 23.54 -3.10
CA GLY A 344 -7.19 22.93 -4.42
C GLY A 344 -6.07 23.47 -5.34
N GLU A 345 -5.49 22.56 -6.12
CA GLU A 345 -4.28 22.74 -6.94
C GLU A 345 -4.52 23.47 -8.29
N ASP A 346 -4.96 24.74 -8.27
CA ASP A 346 -4.98 25.60 -9.47
C ASP A 346 -4.10 26.85 -9.29
N PRO A 347 -2.80 26.79 -9.65
CA PRO A 347 -1.86 27.91 -9.55
C PRO A 347 -2.25 29.17 -10.36
N VAL A 348 -3.19 29.06 -11.29
CA VAL A 348 -3.61 30.16 -12.18
C VAL A 348 -4.91 30.82 -11.71
N ARG A 349 -5.70 30.14 -10.87
CA ARG A 349 -7.00 30.63 -10.38
C ARG A 349 -7.14 30.73 -8.86
N SER A 350 -6.31 30.05 -8.08
CA SER A 350 -6.30 30.17 -6.63
C SER A 350 -5.75 31.55 -6.22
N ARG A 351 -6.57 32.34 -5.51
CA ARG A 351 -6.15 33.64 -4.93
C ARG A 351 -5.09 33.43 -3.85
N GLU A 352 -5.20 32.29 -3.17
CA GLU A 352 -4.35 31.79 -2.10
C GLU A 352 -2.96 31.48 -2.65
N HIS A 353 -2.88 30.74 -3.77
CA HIS A 353 -1.63 30.43 -4.47
C HIS A 353 -0.96 31.69 -5.02
N ILE A 354 -1.72 32.53 -5.73
CA ILE A 354 -1.22 33.78 -6.30
C ILE A 354 -0.63 34.70 -5.22
N LEU A 355 -1.31 34.88 -4.07
CA LEU A 355 -0.80 35.70 -2.96
C LEU A 355 0.48 35.10 -2.37
N LEU A 356 0.47 33.80 -2.05
CA LEU A 356 1.61 33.10 -1.45
C LEU A 356 2.85 33.13 -2.36
N SER A 357 2.69 32.90 -3.66
CA SER A 357 3.80 32.95 -4.61
C SER A 357 4.44 34.33 -4.68
N HIS A 358 3.65 35.41 -4.70
CA HIS A 358 4.21 36.77 -4.67
C HIS A 358 4.83 37.14 -3.32
N ILE A 359 4.34 36.62 -2.19
CA ILE A 359 4.97 36.79 -0.87
C ILE A 359 6.37 36.17 -0.86
N ILE A 360 6.50 34.92 -1.32
CA ILE A 360 7.78 34.21 -1.34
C ILE A 360 8.74 34.84 -2.36
N GLU A 361 8.28 35.17 -3.57
CA GLU A 361 9.08 35.88 -4.58
C GLU A 361 9.60 37.23 -4.04
N HIS A 362 8.77 37.98 -3.32
CA HIS A 362 9.15 39.28 -2.73
C HIS A 362 10.25 39.16 -1.67
N ALA A 363 10.23 38.10 -0.86
CA ALA A 363 11.27 37.83 0.13
C ALA A 363 12.56 37.32 -0.54
N TRP A 364 12.45 36.32 -1.43
CA TRP A 364 13.59 35.71 -2.10
C TRP A 364 14.34 36.69 -3.02
N ARG A 365 13.66 37.62 -3.70
CA ARG A 365 14.31 38.71 -4.46
C ARG A 365 15.13 39.68 -3.60
N ARG A 366 14.99 39.63 -2.27
CA ARG A 366 15.75 40.43 -1.30
C ARG A 366 16.77 39.60 -0.51
N GLY A 367 16.94 38.32 -0.83
CA GLY A 367 17.73 37.39 -0.02
C GLY A 367 17.16 37.19 1.39
N GLN A 368 15.84 37.39 1.57
CA GLN A 368 15.18 37.22 2.85
C GLN A 368 14.64 35.78 2.96
N ASP A 369 15.15 35.05 3.93
CA ASP A 369 14.57 33.77 4.36
C ASP A 369 13.15 33.99 4.91
N LEU A 370 12.27 33.04 4.64
CA LEU A 370 10.98 32.91 5.31
C LEU A 370 10.95 31.60 6.13
N ASP A 371 10.10 31.61 7.15
CA ASP A 371 9.59 30.42 7.82
C ASP A 371 8.05 30.43 7.79
N LEU A 372 7.42 29.37 8.29
CA LEU A 372 5.95 29.27 8.25
C LEU A 372 5.24 30.33 9.13
N PRO A 373 5.72 30.70 10.34
CA PRO A 373 5.27 31.89 11.05
C PRO A 373 5.36 33.20 10.24
N GLY A 374 6.48 33.46 9.57
CA GLY A 374 6.68 34.63 8.71
C GLY A 374 5.74 34.67 7.51
N ILE A 375 5.47 33.50 6.91
CA ILE A 375 4.44 33.35 5.86
C ILE A 375 3.04 33.70 6.41
N ILE A 376 2.67 33.17 7.59
CA ILE A 376 1.38 33.47 8.24
C ILE A 376 1.25 34.98 8.52
N GLN A 377 2.31 35.64 9.00
CA GLN A 377 2.33 37.10 9.21
C GLN A 377 2.19 37.86 7.88
N ALA A 378 2.89 37.44 6.83
CA ALA A 378 2.84 38.06 5.52
C ALA A 378 1.50 37.88 4.79
N ILE A 379 0.70 36.85 5.10
CA ILE A 379 -0.68 36.72 4.59
C ILE A 379 -1.59 37.77 5.24
N GLN A 380 -1.45 38.01 6.55
CA GLN A 380 -2.23 39.00 7.29
C GLN A 380 -1.86 40.43 6.83
N THR A 381 -0.55 40.74 6.75
CA THR A 381 -0.03 42.02 6.28
C THR A 381 0.91 41.82 5.07
N PRO A 382 0.36 41.73 3.83
CA PRO A 382 1.17 41.54 2.63
C PRO A 382 2.19 42.68 2.41
N PRO A 383 3.47 42.37 2.11
CA PRO A 383 4.49 43.38 1.83
C PRO A 383 4.36 43.98 0.40
N ILE A 384 3.32 43.57 -0.32
CA ILE A 384 2.94 44.00 -1.66
C ILE A 384 1.59 44.73 -1.60
N ARG A 385 1.45 45.85 -2.31
CA ARG A 385 0.18 46.62 -2.36
C ARG A 385 -0.75 46.15 -3.48
N LYS A 386 -0.20 45.68 -4.60
CA LYS A 386 -0.95 45.27 -5.80
C LYS A 386 -0.63 43.84 -6.21
N LEU A 387 -1.64 43.16 -6.75
CA LEU A 387 -1.53 41.91 -7.48
C LEU A 387 -2.09 42.13 -8.89
N GLY A 388 -1.19 42.14 -9.88
CA GLY A 388 -1.50 42.58 -11.24
C GLY A 388 -2.02 44.03 -11.26
N VAL A 389 -3.28 44.20 -11.67
CA VAL A 389 -3.92 45.53 -11.83
C VAL A 389 -4.67 45.99 -10.58
N PHE A 390 -4.94 45.09 -9.62
CA PHE A 390 -5.79 45.35 -8.45
C PHE A 390 -4.97 45.58 -7.18
N GLU A 391 -5.47 46.39 -6.25
CA GLU A 391 -4.96 46.41 -4.87
C GLU A 391 -5.24 45.06 -4.19
N VAL A 392 -4.35 44.61 -3.30
CA VAL A 392 -4.43 43.27 -2.67
C VAL A 392 -5.75 43.07 -1.91
N ASP A 393 -6.25 44.08 -1.19
CA ASP A 393 -7.54 44.01 -0.48
C ASP A 393 -8.75 43.91 -1.42
N THR A 394 -8.60 44.29 -2.70
CA THR A 394 -9.66 44.12 -3.73
C THR A 394 -9.59 42.74 -4.37
N PHE A 395 -8.38 42.20 -4.59
CA PHE A 395 -8.19 40.86 -5.16
C PHE A 395 -8.51 39.74 -4.16
N TYR A 396 -8.03 39.89 -2.93
CA TYR A 396 -8.16 38.89 -1.86
C TYR A 396 -8.35 39.62 -0.52
N PRO A 397 -9.62 39.85 -0.10
CA PRO A 397 -9.95 40.68 1.05
C PRO A 397 -9.35 40.21 2.38
N GLU A 398 -9.07 41.15 3.28
CA GLU A 398 -8.44 40.91 4.60
C GLU A 398 -9.10 39.76 5.39
N LYS A 399 -10.44 39.69 5.40
CA LYS A 399 -11.18 38.61 6.05
C LYS A 399 -10.83 37.23 5.46
N ASP A 400 -10.85 37.10 4.14
CA ASP A 400 -10.54 35.84 3.44
C ASP A 400 -9.04 35.47 3.57
N ARG A 401 -8.15 36.46 3.72
CA ARG A 401 -6.73 36.25 4.05
C ARG A 401 -6.54 35.76 5.48
N LEU A 402 -7.27 36.34 6.43
CA LEU A 402 -7.25 35.92 7.84
C LEU A 402 -7.73 34.47 7.99
N GLU A 403 -8.72 34.04 7.19
CA GLU A 403 -9.17 32.66 7.14
C GLU A 403 -8.06 31.69 6.67
N LEU A 404 -7.29 32.05 5.63
CA LEU A 404 -6.11 31.28 5.21
C LEU A 404 -4.98 31.28 6.27
N ALA A 405 -4.71 32.43 6.88
CA ALA A 405 -3.75 32.53 7.97
C ALA A 405 -4.15 31.65 9.18
N MET A 406 -5.44 31.58 9.50
CA MET A 406 -5.98 30.69 10.54
C MET A 406 -5.87 29.21 10.16
N MET A 407 -6.11 28.84 8.89
CA MET A 407 -5.95 27.45 8.42
C MET A 407 -4.48 27.00 8.50
N LEU A 408 -3.53 27.83 8.07
CA LEU A 408 -2.10 27.50 8.19
C LEU A 408 -1.65 27.49 9.66
N ASN A 409 -2.13 28.42 10.48
CA ASN A 409 -1.84 28.44 11.91
C ASN A 409 -2.43 27.22 12.65
N SER A 410 -3.57 26.66 12.24
CA SER A 410 -4.13 25.46 12.88
C SER A 410 -3.29 24.20 12.61
N VAL A 411 -2.57 24.15 11.49
CA VAL A 411 -1.55 23.11 11.23
C VAL A 411 -0.36 23.31 12.17
N VAL A 412 0.23 24.52 12.21
CA VAL A 412 1.39 24.84 13.06
C VAL A 412 1.12 24.62 14.55
N ALA A 413 -0.07 25.00 15.02
CA ALA A 413 -0.50 24.83 16.41
C ALA A 413 -1.00 23.42 16.75
N SER A 414 -0.92 22.46 15.81
CA SER A 414 -1.22 21.06 16.11
C SER A 414 0.00 20.38 16.76
N PRO A 415 -0.16 19.62 17.87
CA PRO A 415 0.97 18.89 18.48
C PRO A 415 1.63 17.86 17.54
N SER A 416 0.91 17.43 16.51
CA SER A 416 1.44 16.64 15.39
C SER A 416 2.51 17.39 14.58
N PHE A 417 2.42 18.72 14.47
CA PHE A 417 3.33 19.54 13.66
C PHE A 417 4.59 19.99 14.40
N GLU A 418 4.63 19.95 15.73
CA GLU A 418 5.85 20.25 16.52
C GLU A 418 7.05 19.39 16.06
N ASN A 419 6.81 18.10 15.82
CA ASN A 419 7.78 17.12 15.29
C ASN A 419 8.23 17.36 13.83
N TRP A 420 7.68 18.38 13.14
CA TRP A 420 8.13 18.84 11.82
C TRP A 420 9.02 20.09 11.90
N LEU A 421 9.09 20.72 13.07
CA LEU A 421 9.95 21.87 13.35
C LEU A 421 11.29 21.40 13.94
N GLU A 422 11.29 20.29 14.68
CA GLU A 422 12.47 19.69 15.29
C GLU A 422 13.33 18.83 14.32
N GLY A 423 14.59 18.61 14.70
CA GLY A 423 15.55 17.78 13.98
C GLY A 423 16.51 18.55 13.06
N PRO A 424 17.48 17.87 12.41
CA PRO A 424 18.25 18.43 11.31
C PRO A 424 17.34 18.94 10.18
N PRO A 425 17.78 19.92 9.37
CA PRO A 425 17.02 20.40 8.23
C PRO A 425 16.98 19.38 7.07
N LEU A 426 16.06 19.61 6.13
CA LEU A 426 15.94 18.88 4.86
C LEU A 426 17.07 19.22 3.85
N ASP A 427 18.33 19.25 4.29
CA ASP A 427 19.50 19.51 3.44
C ASP A 427 20.04 18.22 2.83
N VAL A 428 19.81 18.06 1.52
CA VAL A 428 20.22 16.89 0.73
C VAL A 428 21.73 16.63 0.78
N ALA A 429 22.59 17.66 0.90
CA ALA A 429 24.03 17.45 1.00
C ALA A 429 24.41 16.65 2.26
N THR A 430 23.72 16.91 3.38
CA THR A 430 23.87 16.12 4.62
C THR A 430 23.13 14.77 4.58
N LEU A 431 22.10 14.63 3.74
CA LEU A 431 21.36 13.38 3.59
C LEU A 431 22.09 12.34 2.73
N VAL A 432 23.02 12.76 1.86
CA VAL A 432 23.82 11.84 1.04
C VAL A 432 25.19 11.49 1.64
N ARG A 433 25.72 12.25 2.61
CA ARG A 433 26.99 11.92 3.29
C ARG A 433 26.95 12.15 4.79
N ALA A 434 27.59 11.25 5.52
CA ALA A 434 27.86 11.40 6.94
C ALA A 434 28.98 12.43 7.17
N PRO A 435 29.09 13.03 8.38
CA PRO A 435 30.16 13.99 8.71
C PRO A 435 31.59 13.41 8.65
N ASP A 436 31.73 12.08 8.69
CA ASP A 436 33.01 11.37 8.48
C ASP A 436 33.36 11.17 6.99
N GLY A 437 32.52 11.64 6.07
CA GLY A 437 32.67 11.55 4.63
C GLY A 437 32.06 10.30 3.98
N ARG A 438 31.66 9.29 4.76
CA ARG A 438 31.05 8.06 4.22
C ARG A 438 29.71 8.35 3.51
N PRO A 439 29.34 7.57 2.48
CA PRO A 439 28.02 7.66 1.88
C PRO A 439 26.94 7.31 2.91
N ARG A 440 25.78 7.95 2.78
CA ARG A 440 24.62 7.73 3.65
C ARG A 440 23.49 7.07 2.86
N VAL A 441 22.82 6.11 3.47
CA VAL A 441 21.55 5.50 3.02
C VAL A 441 20.45 6.07 3.91
N SER A 442 19.82 7.14 3.42
CA SER A 442 18.79 7.91 4.14
C SER A 442 17.40 7.40 3.80
N VAL A 443 16.80 6.62 4.71
CA VAL A 443 15.48 6.02 4.57
C VAL A 443 14.41 6.91 5.19
N PHE A 444 13.60 7.56 4.37
CA PHE A 444 12.45 8.36 4.77
C PHE A 444 11.23 7.49 5.00
N TYR A 445 11.07 7.03 6.25
CA TYR A 445 9.87 6.32 6.69
C TYR A 445 8.73 7.32 6.83
N ILE A 446 7.76 7.21 5.92
CA ILE A 446 6.57 8.09 5.87
C ILE A 446 5.26 7.30 6.00
N ALA A 447 5.34 6.03 6.39
CA ALA A 447 4.20 5.13 6.54
C ALA A 447 3.20 5.58 7.62
N HIS A 448 3.62 6.38 8.60
CA HIS A 448 2.77 6.94 9.66
C HIS A 448 2.04 8.25 9.28
N LEU A 449 2.42 8.89 8.17
CA LEU A 449 1.82 10.16 7.73
C LEU A 449 0.48 9.95 7.02
N ASN A 450 -0.46 10.89 7.18
CA ASN A 450 -1.67 10.93 6.37
C ASN A 450 -1.35 11.35 4.92
N ASP A 451 -2.28 11.13 3.98
CA ASP A 451 -2.00 11.32 2.55
C ASP A 451 -1.58 12.76 2.17
N ALA A 452 -2.10 13.79 2.86
CA ALA A 452 -1.75 15.19 2.61
C ALA A 452 -0.37 15.54 3.19
N GLU A 453 -0.08 15.14 4.43
CA GLU A 453 1.25 15.23 5.06
C GLU A 453 2.32 14.53 4.20
N ARG A 454 1.98 13.35 3.69
CA ARG A 454 2.85 12.48 2.89
C ARG A 454 3.12 13.09 1.52
N MET A 455 2.10 13.61 0.84
CA MET A 455 2.23 14.35 -0.43
C MET A 455 3.05 15.64 -0.27
N PHE A 456 2.80 16.39 0.81
CA PHE A 456 3.58 17.57 1.18
C PHE A 456 5.07 17.21 1.35
N PHE A 457 5.40 16.28 2.25
CA PHE A 457 6.78 15.89 2.50
C PHE A 457 7.51 15.36 1.25
N VAL A 458 6.86 14.47 0.48
CA VAL A 458 7.46 13.93 -0.75
C VAL A 458 7.73 15.05 -1.75
N THR A 459 6.81 15.99 -1.94
CA THR A 459 7.02 17.13 -2.86
C THR A 459 8.19 18.00 -2.41
N LEU A 460 8.28 18.32 -1.11
CA LEU A 460 9.40 19.11 -0.57
C LEU A 460 10.75 18.40 -0.75
N LEU A 461 10.83 17.10 -0.44
CA LEU A 461 12.05 16.30 -0.63
C LEU A 461 12.50 16.26 -2.09
N LEU A 462 11.56 16.10 -3.03
CA LEU A 462 11.87 16.08 -4.47
C LEU A 462 12.38 17.43 -4.99
N GLU A 463 11.79 18.54 -4.54
CA GLU A 463 12.26 19.89 -4.88
C GLU A 463 13.63 20.21 -4.25
N GLN A 464 13.90 19.72 -3.03
CA GLN A 464 15.24 19.84 -2.43
C GLN A 464 16.30 19.00 -3.17
N VAL A 465 15.94 17.80 -3.68
CA VAL A 465 16.86 17.02 -4.54
C VAL A 465 17.10 17.73 -5.88
N LEU A 466 16.11 18.40 -6.46
CA LEU A 466 16.30 19.25 -7.65
C LEU A 466 17.18 20.48 -7.39
N ALA A 467 16.96 21.18 -6.27
CA ALA A 467 17.78 22.32 -5.88
C ALA A 467 19.24 21.90 -5.65
N TRP A 468 19.46 20.80 -4.93
CA TRP A 468 20.80 20.21 -4.74
C TRP A 468 21.44 19.80 -6.07
N MET A 469 20.70 19.09 -6.93
CA MET A 469 21.17 18.64 -8.25
C MET A 469 21.72 19.80 -9.11
N ARG A 470 21.06 20.96 -9.13
CA ARG A 470 21.51 22.16 -9.86
C ARG A 470 22.89 22.67 -9.39
N THR A 471 23.29 22.42 -8.14
CA THR A 471 24.62 22.82 -7.62
C THR A 471 25.76 21.89 -8.05
N LEU A 472 25.46 20.75 -8.67
CA LEU A 472 26.44 19.72 -9.00
C LEU A 472 27.05 19.93 -10.40
N SER A 473 28.33 19.60 -10.55
CA SER A 473 28.93 19.42 -11.88
C SER A 473 28.32 18.22 -12.61
N GLY A 474 28.17 18.32 -13.93
CA GLY A 474 27.75 17.18 -14.76
C GLY A 474 28.73 16.01 -14.67
N THR A 475 28.23 14.78 -14.82
CA THR A 475 29.02 13.54 -14.77
C THR A 475 28.34 12.38 -15.49
N THR A 476 29.13 11.41 -15.96
CA THR A 476 28.66 10.14 -16.55
C THR A 476 28.68 8.96 -15.56
N SER A 477 29.22 9.16 -14.34
CA SER A 477 29.23 8.17 -13.27
C SER A 477 28.02 8.32 -12.36
N LEU A 478 27.54 7.21 -11.79
CA LEU A 478 26.52 7.24 -10.75
C LEU A 478 27.09 7.91 -9.48
N ARG A 479 26.41 8.96 -9.01
CA ARG A 479 26.80 9.80 -7.87
C ARG A 479 25.88 9.62 -6.66
N CYS A 480 24.60 9.35 -6.90
CA CYS A 480 23.59 9.11 -5.86
C CYS A 480 22.41 8.34 -6.46
N LEU A 481 21.73 7.53 -5.66
CA LEU A 481 20.41 6.99 -5.99
C LEU A 481 19.28 7.75 -5.29
N LEU A 482 18.15 7.86 -5.97
CA LEU A 482 16.85 8.23 -5.40
C LEU A 482 15.89 7.07 -5.62
N HIS A 483 15.71 6.21 -4.61
CA HIS A 483 14.71 5.15 -4.64
C HIS A 483 13.36 5.68 -4.12
N PHE A 484 12.30 5.38 -4.85
CA PHE A 484 10.93 5.61 -4.41
C PHE A 484 10.20 4.25 -4.40
N ASP A 485 9.92 3.72 -3.20
CA ASP A 485 9.03 2.57 -3.07
C ASP A 485 7.56 3.00 -3.17
N GLU A 486 6.78 2.30 -3.99
CA GLU A 486 5.37 2.60 -4.28
C GLU A 486 5.09 4.04 -4.75
N VAL A 487 5.64 4.41 -5.91
CA VAL A 487 5.40 5.72 -6.58
C VAL A 487 3.95 5.93 -7.08
N PHE A 488 3.07 4.93 -6.90
CA PHE A 488 1.63 5.04 -7.18
C PHE A 488 1.00 6.23 -6.44
N GLY A 489 0.14 6.99 -7.13
CA GLY A 489 -0.46 8.22 -6.61
C GLY A 489 0.43 9.47 -6.74
N TYR A 490 1.76 9.33 -6.73
CA TYR A 490 2.70 10.46 -6.90
C TYR A 490 3.04 10.77 -8.36
N PHE A 491 2.94 9.76 -9.23
CA PHE A 491 3.22 9.88 -10.66
C PHE A 491 2.07 9.34 -11.57
N PRO A 492 0.82 9.78 -11.35
CA PRO A 492 -0.34 9.27 -12.09
C PRO A 492 -0.43 9.87 -13.51
N PRO A 493 -1.07 9.19 -14.48
CA PRO A 493 -1.29 9.73 -15.82
C PRO A 493 -2.25 10.92 -15.83
N TYR A 494 -2.12 11.77 -16.87
CA TYR A 494 -3.07 12.86 -17.14
C TYR A 494 -4.53 12.35 -17.19
N PRO A 495 -5.52 13.05 -16.59
CA PRO A 495 -5.48 14.44 -16.10
C PRO A 495 -4.99 14.63 -14.66
N ALA A 496 -4.60 13.57 -13.94
CA ALA A 496 -4.07 13.74 -12.58
C ALA A 496 -2.66 14.36 -12.62
N ASN A 497 -2.45 15.39 -11.79
CA ASN A 497 -1.21 16.17 -11.74
C ASN A 497 -0.91 16.68 -10.30
N PRO A 498 -0.70 15.78 -9.33
CA PRO A 498 -0.39 16.15 -7.95
C PRO A 498 0.96 16.90 -7.85
N PRO A 499 1.23 17.63 -6.75
CA PRO A 499 2.40 18.49 -6.64
C PRO A 499 3.74 17.74 -6.83
N SER A 500 3.81 16.47 -6.42
CA SER A 500 4.98 15.59 -6.60
C SER A 500 5.30 15.26 -8.07
N LYS A 501 4.32 15.31 -8.98
CA LYS A 501 4.50 14.84 -10.36
C LYS A 501 5.44 15.74 -11.16
N ARG A 502 5.35 17.06 -10.95
CA ARG A 502 6.17 18.07 -11.64
C ARG A 502 7.67 17.90 -11.34
N PRO A 503 8.13 17.84 -10.07
CA PRO A 503 9.54 17.59 -9.79
C PRO A 503 10.01 16.17 -10.15
N LEU A 504 9.16 15.14 -10.04
CA LEU A 504 9.51 13.80 -10.57
C LEU A 504 9.76 13.84 -12.08
N LEU A 505 8.94 14.55 -12.87
CA LEU A 505 9.15 14.72 -14.31
C LEU A 505 10.43 15.51 -14.62
N ALA A 506 10.77 16.51 -13.81
CA ALA A 506 12.01 17.27 -13.97
C ALA A 506 13.24 16.38 -13.69
N LEU A 507 13.22 15.61 -12.59
CA LEU A 507 14.27 14.66 -12.24
C LEU A 507 14.45 13.60 -13.35
N VAL A 508 13.39 12.89 -13.75
CA VAL A 508 13.44 11.86 -14.80
C VAL A 508 13.89 12.40 -16.18
N LYS A 509 13.91 13.73 -16.39
CA LYS A 509 14.45 14.37 -17.60
C LYS A 509 15.89 14.85 -17.48
N THR A 510 16.37 15.17 -16.29
CA THR A 510 17.62 15.95 -16.11
C THR A 510 18.65 15.29 -15.18
N ALA A 511 18.21 14.48 -14.22
CA ALA A 511 19.05 13.84 -13.20
C ALA A 511 20.20 13.00 -13.78
N ARG A 512 19.98 12.41 -14.97
CA ARG A 512 21.02 11.67 -15.74
C ARG A 512 22.30 12.47 -15.93
N ALA A 513 22.19 13.77 -16.26
CA ALA A 513 23.37 14.61 -16.54
C ALA A 513 24.23 14.88 -15.30
N PHE A 514 23.66 14.75 -14.10
CA PHE A 514 24.31 15.02 -12.81
C PHE A 514 24.66 13.72 -12.06
N GLY A 515 24.51 12.55 -12.70
CA GLY A 515 24.80 11.25 -12.11
C GLY A 515 23.78 10.79 -11.05
N ILE A 516 22.58 11.37 -10.99
CA ILE A 516 21.55 10.96 -10.04
C ILE A 516 20.64 9.93 -10.70
N GLY A 517 20.62 8.71 -10.16
CA GLY A 517 19.81 7.60 -10.67
C GLY A 517 18.51 7.42 -9.91
N LEU A 518 17.36 7.53 -10.58
CA LEU A 518 16.06 7.26 -9.96
C LEU A 518 15.72 5.77 -10.06
N ILE A 519 15.24 5.16 -8.97
CA ILE A 519 14.70 3.81 -8.95
C ILE A 519 13.23 3.89 -8.51
N LEU A 520 12.32 3.94 -9.47
CA LEU A 520 10.88 4.12 -9.22
C LEU A 520 10.19 2.76 -9.20
N ALA A 521 9.64 2.36 -8.06
CA ALA A 521 9.01 1.04 -7.91
C ALA A 521 7.50 1.14 -7.65
N THR A 522 6.73 0.18 -8.18
CA THR A 522 5.27 0.11 -7.97
C THR A 522 4.76 -1.33 -7.90
N GLN A 523 3.75 -1.56 -7.06
CA GLN A 523 2.93 -2.77 -7.05
C GLN A 523 1.65 -2.59 -7.88
N ASN A 524 1.19 -1.35 -8.11
CA ASN A 524 0.12 -1.03 -9.07
C ASN A 524 0.70 -0.39 -10.36
N PRO A 525 0.86 -1.15 -11.46
CA PRO A 525 1.32 -0.61 -12.74
C PRO A 525 0.26 0.14 -13.54
N VAL A 526 -1.02 0.07 -13.19
CA VAL A 526 -2.10 0.51 -14.09
C VAL A 526 -2.11 2.02 -14.26
N ASP A 527 -2.08 2.73 -13.14
CA ASP A 527 -2.25 4.18 -13.04
C ASP A 527 -0.90 4.91 -12.89
N LEU A 528 0.11 4.44 -13.64
CA LEU A 528 1.43 5.06 -13.74
C LEU A 528 1.57 5.85 -15.05
N ASP A 529 2.23 7.02 -15.03
CA ASP A 529 2.47 7.81 -16.24
C ASP A 529 3.69 7.30 -17.04
N TYR A 530 3.51 6.22 -17.81
CA TYR A 530 4.55 5.65 -18.67
C TYR A 530 5.16 6.65 -19.66
N LYS A 531 4.44 7.71 -20.07
CA LYS A 531 4.99 8.76 -20.94
C LYS A 531 5.99 9.64 -20.21
N GLY A 532 5.86 9.77 -18.89
CA GLY A 532 6.87 10.38 -18.04
C GLY A 532 8.09 9.49 -17.79
N LEU A 533 8.05 8.20 -18.19
CA LEU A 533 9.09 7.20 -17.94
C LEU A 533 9.83 6.73 -19.20
N THR A 534 9.65 7.37 -20.36
CA THR A 534 10.39 7.01 -21.60
C THR A 534 11.90 7.20 -21.48
N ASN A 535 12.35 8.07 -20.58
CA ASN A 535 13.77 8.23 -20.28
C ASN A 535 14.37 7.08 -19.43
N ALA A 536 13.53 6.23 -18.82
CA ALA A 536 13.99 5.16 -17.95
C ALA A 536 14.61 4.01 -18.77
N GLY A 537 15.94 3.94 -18.79
CA GLY A 537 16.67 2.97 -19.61
C GLY A 537 16.72 1.55 -19.04
N THR A 538 16.40 1.36 -17.74
CA THR A 538 16.32 0.04 -17.10
C THR A 538 14.91 -0.29 -16.63
N TRP A 539 14.43 -1.49 -16.94
CA TRP A 539 13.12 -2.01 -16.55
C TRP A 539 13.25 -3.39 -15.92
N PHE A 540 12.84 -3.50 -14.66
CA PHE A 540 12.76 -4.74 -13.90
C PHE A 540 11.29 -5.17 -13.79
N ILE A 541 10.90 -6.23 -14.49
CA ILE A 541 9.52 -6.71 -14.58
C ILE A 541 9.43 -8.05 -13.87
N GLY A 542 8.82 -8.06 -12.68
CA GLY A 542 8.48 -9.26 -11.95
C GLY A 542 7.11 -9.81 -12.33
N LYS A 543 6.65 -10.83 -11.61
CA LYS A 543 5.31 -11.41 -11.80
C LYS A 543 4.20 -10.36 -11.70
N LEU A 544 3.17 -10.49 -12.54
CA LEU A 544 1.93 -9.70 -12.53
C LEU A 544 0.73 -10.63 -12.34
N GLN A 545 -0.38 -10.14 -11.77
CA GLN A 545 -1.56 -10.97 -11.49
C GLN A 545 -2.59 -10.97 -12.61
N THR A 546 -2.87 -9.81 -13.23
CA THR A 546 -3.96 -9.68 -14.20
C THR A 546 -3.45 -9.35 -15.61
N ASP A 547 -4.20 -9.77 -16.62
CA ASP A 547 -3.93 -9.41 -18.01
C ASP A 547 -4.02 -7.89 -18.24
N ARG A 548 -4.77 -7.15 -17.40
CA ARG A 548 -4.81 -5.69 -17.44
C ARG A 548 -3.49 -5.06 -17.01
N ASP A 549 -2.91 -5.54 -15.90
CA ASP A 549 -1.60 -5.08 -15.42
C ASP A 549 -0.54 -5.31 -16.49
N LYS A 550 -0.51 -6.54 -17.00
CA LYS A 550 0.42 -7.03 -18.02
C LYS A 550 0.28 -6.27 -19.35
N ALA A 551 -0.93 -6.12 -19.87
CA ALA A 551 -1.18 -5.38 -21.10
C ALA A 551 -0.78 -3.90 -20.96
N ARG A 552 -0.98 -3.29 -19.79
CA ARG A 552 -0.63 -1.89 -19.51
C ARG A 552 0.88 -1.67 -19.36
N VAL A 553 1.60 -2.60 -18.73
CA VAL A 553 3.07 -2.59 -18.72
C VAL A 553 3.61 -2.73 -20.15
N LEU A 554 3.10 -3.68 -20.94
CA LEU A 554 3.52 -3.88 -22.33
C LEU A 554 3.23 -2.65 -23.21
N GLU A 555 2.03 -2.08 -23.14
CA GLU A 555 1.66 -0.83 -23.85
C GLU A 555 2.57 0.35 -23.46
N GLY A 556 2.84 0.51 -22.16
CA GLY A 556 3.73 1.55 -21.66
C GLY A 556 5.16 1.39 -22.16
N MET A 557 5.69 0.17 -22.10
CA MET A 557 7.01 -0.19 -22.60
C MET A 557 7.14 0.00 -24.12
N GLU A 558 6.15 -0.39 -24.93
CA GLU A 558 6.17 -0.25 -26.39
C GLU A 558 6.47 1.20 -26.83
N GLY A 559 6.00 2.20 -26.07
CA GLY A 559 6.40 3.59 -26.21
C GLY A 559 7.91 3.81 -26.01
N VAL A 560 8.41 3.53 -24.80
CA VAL A 560 9.84 3.65 -24.39
C VAL A 560 10.79 3.01 -25.41
N ILE A 561 10.43 1.82 -25.86
CA ILE A 561 11.25 0.95 -26.71
C ILE A 561 11.30 1.47 -28.15
N SER A 562 10.18 2.00 -28.66
CA SER A 562 10.09 2.54 -30.03
C SER A 562 11.05 3.71 -30.28
N GLU A 563 11.37 4.48 -29.22
CA GLU A 563 12.35 5.57 -29.26
C GLU A 563 13.80 5.06 -29.10
N SER A 564 13.98 3.91 -28.45
CA SER A 564 15.30 3.34 -28.08
C SER A 564 15.86 2.33 -29.11
N GLY A 565 15.08 1.92 -30.12
CA GLY A 565 15.55 1.12 -31.26
C GLY A 565 15.86 -0.37 -30.99
N THR A 566 15.70 -0.86 -29.75
CA THR A 566 15.78 -2.30 -29.43
C THR A 566 14.48 -3.00 -29.82
N LEU A 567 14.54 -4.05 -30.65
CA LEU A 567 13.34 -4.80 -31.03
C LEU A 567 12.90 -5.75 -29.92
N LEU A 568 11.92 -5.33 -29.11
CA LEU A 568 11.20 -6.21 -28.20
C LEU A 568 9.95 -6.77 -28.88
N ASP A 569 9.93 -8.07 -29.09
CA ASP A 569 8.77 -8.79 -29.58
C ASP A 569 7.74 -8.98 -28.45
N ARG A 570 6.56 -8.37 -28.61
CA ARG A 570 5.43 -8.55 -27.69
C ARG A 570 5.03 -10.03 -27.55
N ALA A 571 5.12 -10.81 -28.63
CA ALA A 571 4.80 -12.24 -28.61
C ALA A 571 5.83 -13.08 -27.82
N TYR A 572 7.03 -12.55 -27.57
CA TYR A 572 8.03 -13.15 -26.68
C TYR A 572 7.82 -12.74 -25.21
N LEU A 573 7.61 -11.44 -24.94
CA LEU A 573 7.44 -10.95 -23.56
C LEU A 573 6.13 -11.41 -22.92
N ASP A 574 5.04 -11.48 -23.68
CA ASP A 574 3.71 -11.81 -23.17
C ASP A 574 3.63 -13.17 -22.45
N PRO A 575 4.05 -14.32 -23.05
CA PRO A 575 4.10 -15.60 -22.34
C PRO A 575 5.18 -15.63 -21.25
N LEU A 576 6.27 -14.88 -21.41
CA LEU A 576 7.37 -14.85 -20.45
C LEU A 576 6.94 -14.21 -19.12
N ILE A 577 6.26 -13.06 -19.15
CA ILE A 577 5.73 -12.38 -17.95
C ILE A 577 4.74 -13.28 -17.19
N SER A 578 3.87 -14.00 -17.92
CA SER A 578 2.87 -14.90 -17.32
C SER A 578 3.48 -16.14 -16.64
N SER A 579 4.68 -16.57 -17.03
CA SER A 579 5.33 -17.78 -16.50
C SER A 579 6.29 -17.53 -15.33
N LEU A 580 6.53 -16.26 -14.97
CA LEU A 580 7.43 -15.86 -13.87
C LEU A 580 7.02 -16.43 -12.51
N ASP A 581 8.00 -16.94 -11.78
CA ASP A 581 7.89 -17.31 -10.37
C ASP A 581 8.30 -16.14 -9.45
N SER A 582 8.09 -16.27 -8.13
CA SER A 582 8.53 -15.25 -7.18
C SER A 582 10.05 -15.12 -7.17
N ARG A 583 10.53 -13.88 -7.05
CA ARG A 583 11.95 -13.47 -7.16
C ARG A 583 12.58 -13.70 -8.55
N VAL A 584 11.79 -13.98 -9.59
CA VAL A 584 12.24 -14.03 -10.99
C VAL A 584 11.80 -12.77 -11.70
N PHE A 585 12.72 -12.14 -12.43
CA PHE A 585 12.52 -10.87 -13.13
C PHE A 585 13.06 -10.92 -14.56
N ILE A 586 12.36 -10.23 -15.46
CA ILE A 586 12.90 -9.79 -16.74
C ILE A 586 13.61 -8.45 -16.47
N LEU A 587 14.92 -8.42 -16.73
CA LEU A 587 15.68 -7.18 -16.89
C LEU A 587 15.69 -6.81 -18.36
N HIS A 588 15.02 -5.72 -18.73
CA HIS A 588 15.28 -5.01 -19.98
C HIS A 588 16.16 -3.79 -19.68
N ASN A 589 17.19 -3.58 -20.48
CA ASN A 589 18.11 -2.45 -20.36
C ASN A 589 18.44 -1.96 -21.77
N VAL A 590 18.27 -0.66 -22.05
CA VAL A 590 18.55 -0.05 -23.36
C VAL A 590 20.02 -0.16 -23.78
N HIS A 591 20.93 -0.40 -22.83
CA HIS A 591 22.35 -0.64 -23.08
C HIS A 591 22.69 -2.12 -23.35
N ALA A 592 21.72 -3.02 -23.35
CA ALA A 592 21.89 -4.45 -23.66
C ALA A 592 21.11 -4.89 -24.92
N GLU A 593 21.71 -5.75 -25.74
CA GLU A 593 21.10 -6.22 -27.00
C GLU A 593 19.77 -6.97 -26.82
N ARG A 594 19.57 -7.61 -25.65
CA ARG A 594 18.41 -8.45 -25.34
C ARG A 594 18.07 -8.37 -23.85
N PRO A 595 16.79 -8.55 -23.47
CA PRO A 595 16.44 -8.73 -22.06
C PRO A 595 17.12 -9.96 -21.46
N ALA A 596 17.47 -9.88 -20.17
CA ALA A 596 17.97 -10.98 -19.39
C ALA A 596 16.90 -11.47 -18.40
N LEU A 597 16.62 -12.77 -18.37
CA LEU A 597 15.82 -13.38 -17.33
C LEU A 597 16.74 -13.81 -16.17
N PHE A 598 16.40 -13.42 -14.94
CA PHE A 598 17.21 -13.74 -13.77
C PHE A 598 16.37 -13.97 -12.51
N LYS A 599 16.96 -14.70 -11.56
CA LYS A 599 16.43 -14.84 -10.20
C LYS A 599 17.30 -13.99 -9.27
N THR A 600 16.69 -13.17 -8.41
CA THR A 600 17.42 -12.26 -7.52
C THR A 600 18.30 -13.03 -6.55
N ARG A 601 19.46 -12.46 -6.18
CA ARG A 601 20.24 -12.98 -5.06
C ARG A 601 19.47 -12.92 -3.73
N TRP A 602 19.97 -13.64 -2.73
CA TRP A 602 19.56 -13.41 -1.35
C TRP A 602 20.03 -12.03 -0.87
N ALA A 603 19.21 -11.35 -0.07
CA ALA A 603 19.55 -10.03 0.49
C ALA A 603 20.54 -10.17 1.65
N LEU A 604 21.43 -9.19 1.81
CA LEU A 604 22.33 -9.09 2.96
C LEU A 604 21.56 -8.64 4.22
N SER A 605 20.54 -7.82 4.03
CA SER A 605 19.59 -7.38 5.06
C SER A 605 18.49 -8.41 5.34
N TYR A 606 18.01 -8.49 6.59
CA TYR A 606 16.90 -9.35 6.99
C TYR A 606 15.54 -8.76 6.55
N LEU A 607 14.97 -9.30 5.48
CA LEU A 607 13.71 -8.85 4.88
C LEU A 607 12.47 -9.36 5.65
N ARG A 608 12.20 -8.80 6.83
CA ARG A 608 11.03 -9.19 7.64
C ARG A 608 9.70 -8.56 7.18
N GLY A 609 9.74 -7.60 6.26
CA GLY A 609 8.58 -6.80 5.85
C GLY A 609 8.44 -5.49 6.63
N PRO A 610 7.32 -4.77 6.55
CA PRO A 610 7.26 -3.36 6.96
C PRO A 610 7.34 -3.16 8.47
N LEU A 611 8.29 -2.35 8.95
CA LEU A 611 8.49 -2.09 10.39
C LEU A 611 7.42 -1.15 10.97
N THR A 612 7.04 -1.42 12.22
CA THR A 612 6.17 -0.52 13.00
C THR A 612 6.96 0.68 13.55
N ARG A 613 6.28 1.80 13.79
CA ARG A 613 6.87 3.00 14.42
C ARG A 613 7.61 2.70 15.75
N ARG A 614 7.15 1.70 16.52
CA ARG A 614 7.84 1.25 17.75
C ARG A 614 9.14 0.49 17.43
N GLN A 615 9.12 -0.42 16.45
CA GLN A 615 10.34 -1.12 16.00
C GLN A 615 11.38 -0.16 15.41
N VAL A 616 10.95 0.86 14.65
CA VAL A 616 11.84 1.93 14.16
C VAL A 616 12.48 2.69 15.33
N ARG A 617 11.73 3.01 16.39
CA ARG A 617 12.27 3.63 17.61
C ARG A 617 13.33 2.75 18.29
N THR A 618 13.08 1.45 18.42
CA THR A 618 14.06 0.50 18.97
C THR A 618 15.32 0.43 18.11
N LEU A 619 15.16 0.33 16.78
CA LEU A 619 16.26 0.20 15.83
C LEU A 619 17.16 1.45 15.78
N MET A 620 16.57 2.63 15.89
CA MET A 620 17.28 3.91 15.85
C MET A 620 17.78 4.40 17.21
N LYS A 621 17.47 3.70 18.32
CA LYS A 621 17.87 4.09 19.68
C LYS A 621 19.40 4.28 19.83
N PRO A 622 20.28 3.34 19.40
CA PRO A 622 21.72 3.50 19.61
C PRO A 622 22.30 4.71 18.85
N MET A 623 21.78 5.01 17.65
CA MET A 623 22.20 6.18 16.88
C MET A 623 21.79 7.49 17.56
N LYS A 624 20.60 7.54 18.16
CA LYS A 624 20.12 8.73 18.90
C LYS A 624 20.96 9.00 20.15
N GLU A 625 21.25 7.95 20.92
CA GLU A 625 22.11 8.05 22.10
C GLU A 625 23.51 8.54 21.70
N SER A 626 24.05 8.03 20.59
CA SER A 626 25.32 8.46 19.99
C SER A 626 25.30 9.91 19.48
N ALA A 627 24.15 10.40 18.97
CA ALA A 627 23.99 11.78 18.49
C ALA A 627 23.78 12.81 19.62
N ILE A 628 23.26 12.39 20.78
CA ILE A 628 23.03 13.25 21.95
C ILE A 628 24.33 13.48 22.74
N ALA A 629 25.20 12.47 22.85
CA ALA A 629 26.41 12.54 23.68
C ALA A 629 27.36 13.73 23.36
N PRO A 630 27.66 14.08 22.09
CA PRO A 630 28.47 15.27 21.78
C PRO A 630 27.80 16.58 22.19
N GLN A 631 26.47 16.67 22.09
CA GLN A 631 25.73 17.89 22.42
C GLN A 631 25.63 18.12 23.93
N GLN A 632 25.54 17.06 24.74
CA GLN A 632 25.57 17.20 26.21
C GLN A 632 26.94 17.68 26.71
N LEU A 633 28.04 17.16 26.15
CA LEU A 633 29.40 17.63 26.44
C LEU A 633 29.60 19.12 26.11
N ALA A 634 29.02 19.61 25.02
CA ALA A 634 29.10 21.01 24.61
C ALA A 634 28.19 21.96 25.42
N ARG A 635 27.17 21.45 26.13
CA ARG A 635 26.11 22.25 26.77
C ARG A 635 26.14 22.21 28.31
N ALA A 636 27.13 21.57 28.91
CA ALA A 636 27.35 21.60 30.35
C ALA A 636 27.71 23.02 30.85
N PRO A 637 26.94 23.62 31.77
CA PRO A 637 27.37 24.82 32.48
C PRO A 637 28.61 24.50 33.33
N LYS A 638 29.52 25.47 33.52
CA LYS A 638 30.65 25.33 34.46
C LYS A 638 30.18 25.37 35.91
N ALA A 639 29.53 24.30 36.36
CA ALA A 639 29.19 24.10 37.76
C ALA A 639 30.46 23.90 38.59
N THR A 640 30.67 24.76 39.58
CA THR A 640 31.79 24.66 40.52
C THR A 640 31.56 23.43 41.43
N PRO A 641 32.57 22.58 41.71
CA PRO A 641 32.36 21.38 42.50
C PRO A 641 32.04 21.73 43.95
N VAL A 642 30.77 21.59 44.34
CA VAL A 642 30.35 21.60 45.74
C VAL A 642 30.70 20.24 46.35
N SER A 643 31.32 20.26 47.54
CA SER A 643 31.82 19.08 48.25
C SER A 643 30.76 17.99 48.42
N ALA A 644 31.12 16.74 48.13
CA ALA A 644 30.35 15.58 48.57
C ALA A 644 30.19 15.59 50.09
N ARG A 645 28.96 15.38 50.59
CA ARG A 645 28.71 15.01 51.99
C ARG A 645 28.64 13.48 52.10
N PRO A 646 29.01 12.89 53.25
CA PRO A 646 28.83 11.47 53.49
C PRO A 646 27.34 11.07 53.42
N ALA A 647 27.08 9.79 53.12
CA ALA A 647 25.76 9.21 53.34
C ALA A 647 25.43 9.23 54.84
N LEU A 648 24.15 9.48 55.17
CA LEU A 648 23.63 9.44 56.52
C LEU A 648 22.69 8.24 56.69
N ASP A 649 23.00 7.43 57.69
CA ASP A 649 22.22 6.45 58.42
C ASP A 649 20.80 6.12 57.92
N GLN A 650 20.59 4.84 57.60
CA GLN A 650 19.24 4.26 57.52
C GLN A 650 18.63 4.16 58.92
N ALA A 651 17.39 4.62 59.08
CA ALA A 651 16.67 4.52 60.36
C ALA A 651 16.24 3.06 60.63
N PRO A 652 16.45 2.52 61.84
CA PRO A 652 16.07 1.14 62.16
C PRO A 652 14.55 1.00 62.26
N GLY A 653 14.01 -0.06 61.64
CA GLY A 653 12.60 -0.45 61.73
C GLY A 653 11.82 -0.48 60.40
N ILE A 654 12.32 0.19 59.35
CA ILE A 654 11.66 0.17 58.03
C ILE A 654 12.04 -1.12 57.27
N PRO A 655 11.09 -1.94 56.78
CA PRO A 655 11.40 -3.09 55.93
C PRO A 655 12.01 -2.64 54.60
N ALA A 656 13.05 -3.34 54.14
CA ALA A 656 13.96 -2.88 53.07
C ALA A 656 13.34 -2.62 51.66
N SER A 657 12.05 -2.90 51.47
CA SER A 657 11.29 -2.68 50.22
C SER A 657 10.31 -1.49 50.27
N TYR A 658 10.30 -0.72 51.37
CA TYR A 658 9.42 0.43 51.55
C TYR A 658 10.17 1.67 52.06
N GLU A 659 9.68 2.86 51.70
CA GLU A 659 10.21 4.15 52.15
C GLU A 659 9.19 4.94 52.99
N SER A 660 9.68 5.80 53.89
CA SER A 660 8.83 6.73 54.66
C SER A 660 8.46 8.01 53.88
N ALA A 661 9.14 8.26 52.76
CA ALA A 661 8.80 9.32 51.82
C ALA A 661 8.06 8.74 50.60
N ARG A 662 7.25 9.57 49.92
CA ARG A 662 6.63 9.18 48.64
C ARG A 662 7.68 9.25 47.52
N PRO A 663 7.82 8.23 46.66
CA PRO A 663 8.67 8.30 45.47
C PRO A 663 8.32 9.51 44.58
N ARG A 664 9.35 10.15 44.01
CA ARG A 664 9.18 11.34 43.15
C ARG A 664 8.85 10.93 41.71
N VAL A 665 7.60 11.14 41.30
CA VAL A 665 7.15 11.00 39.90
C VAL A 665 7.05 12.35 39.19
N HIS A 666 7.15 12.34 37.86
CA HIS A 666 6.95 13.52 37.01
C HIS A 666 5.54 14.11 37.21
N ALA A 667 5.42 15.43 37.35
CA ALA A 667 4.16 16.16 37.64
C ALA A 667 3.05 16.08 36.57
N ARG A 668 3.19 15.21 35.56
CA ARG A 668 2.16 14.86 34.57
C ARG A 668 1.53 13.48 34.83
N VAL A 669 2.10 12.70 35.75
CA VAL A 669 1.55 11.42 36.20
C VAL A 669 0.47 11.73 37.24
N GLY A 670 -0.79 11.39 36.92
CA GLY A 670 -1.87 11.44 37.90
C GLY A 670 -1.57 10.47 39.05
N GLN A 671 -1.69 10.95 40.28
CA GLN A 671 -1.56 10.13 41.49
C GLN A 671 -2.91 10.07 42.21
N PHE A 672 -3.29 8.86 42.62
CA PHE A 672 -4.55 8.58 43.27
C PHE A 672 -4.31 7.65 44.47
N PHE A 673 -5.09 7.79 45.53
CA PHE A 673 -4.99 6.96 46.73
C PHE A 673 -6.34 6.28 46.98
N LEU A 674 -6.32 4.99 47.31
CA LEU A 674 -7.54 4.24 47.61
C LEU A 674 -7.84 4.27 49.12
N PRO A 675 -9.12 4.31 49.52
CA PRO A 675 -9.52 4.47 50.93
C PRO A 675 -9.20 3.22 51.78
N VAL A 676 -8.87 3.45 53.05
CA VAL A 676 -8.63 2.38 54.04
C VAL A 676 -9.97 1.85 54.55
N THR A 677 -10.56 0.88 53.84
CA THR A 677 -11.88 0.31 54.16
C THR A 677 -11.85 -0.76 55.26
N THR A 678 -10.75 -1.51 55.38
CA THR A 678 -10.54 -2.49 56.45
C THR A 678 -9.70 -1.89 57.56
N ARG A 679 -10.23 -1.89 58.80
CA ARG A 679 -9.49 -1.49 60.00
C ARG A 679 -8.42 -2.52 60.39
N GLU A 680 -7.33 -2.01 60.95
CA GLU A 680 -6.21 -2.75 61.54
C GLU A 680 -6.65 -3.91 62.45
N ASP A 681 -7.53 -3.64 63.42
CA ASP A 681 -8.04 -4.62 64.38
C ASP A 681 -8.82 -5.77 63.73
N ARG A 682 -9.35 -5.55 62.51
CA ARG A 682 -10.02 -6.57 61.69
C ARG A 682 -9.03 -7.33 60.81
N ALA A 683 -7.99 -6.67 60.30
CA ALA A 683 -6.91 -7.28 59.53
C ALA A 683 -6.08 -8.25 60.40
N ILE A 684 -5.62 -7.79 61.58
CA ILE A 684 -4.88 -8.61 62.56
C ILE A 684 -5.68 -9.86 62.95
N ARG A 685 -6.98 -9.69 63.27
CA ARG A 685 -7.85 -10.81 63.64
C ARG A 685 -8.09 -11.81 62.49
N ARG A 686 -8.08 -11.36 61.24
CA ARG A 686 -8.25 -12.22 60.05
C ARG A 686 -7.06 -13.16 59.86
N GLU A 687 -5.83 -12.65 59.97
CA GLU A 687 -4.64 -13.47 59.74
C GLU A 687 -4.22 -14.26 60.98
N ARG A 688 -4.42 -13.74 62.21
CA ARG A 688 -4.20 -14.54 63.43
C ARG A 688 -5.06 -15.81 63.46
N ALA A 689 -6.26 -15.77 62.89
CA ALA A 689 -7.14 -16.94 62.76
C ALA A 689 -6.69 -17.97 61.69
N ARG A 690 -5.61 -17.70 60.95
CA ARG A 690 -5.03 -18.58 59.92
C ARG A 690 -3.66 -19.17 60.31
N LEU A 691 -3.05 -18.66 61.38
CA LEU A 691 -1.74 -19.10 61.87
C LEU A 691 -1.91 -20.16 62.97
N PRO A 692 -1.13 -21.26 62.96
CA PRO A 692 -1.12 -22.25 64.05
C PRO A 692 -0.24 -21.78 65.23
N GLY A 693 -0.67 -22.05 66.46
CA GLY A 693 0.07 -21.75 67.70
C GLY A 693 -0.26 -20.39 68.34
N GLU A 694 0.31 -20.09 69.52
CA GLU A 694 0.10 -18.80 70.19
C GLU A 694 1.00 -17.68 69.64
N VAL A 695 0.72 -17.23 68.41
CA VAL A 695 1.40 -16.07 67.84
C VAL A 695 1.03 -14.76 68.54
N ARG A 696 2.04 -13.94 68.81
CA ARG A 696 1.95 -12.55 69.31
C ARG A 696 2.09 -11.58 68.15
N VAL A 697 1.53 -10.37 68.28
CA VAL A 697 1.70 -9.30 67.30
C VAL A 697 2.82 -8.39 67.78
N ARG A 698 3.86 -8.22 66.95
CA ARG A 698 4.98 -7.29 67.19
C ARG A 698 4.62 -5.86 66.81
N GLU A 699 4.10 -5.71 65.60
CA GLU A 699 3.84 -4.41 64.98
C GLU A 699 2.80 -4.56 63.85
N ALA A 700 2.00 -3.53 63.63
CA ALA A 700 1.14 -3.40 62.46
C ALA A 700 1.32 -2.01 61.86
N SER A 701 1.73 -1.94 60.59
CA SER A 701 1.95 -0.68 59.86
C SER A 701 1.11 -0.64 58.58
N LEU A 702 0.75 0.58 58.17
CA LEU A 702 0.05 0.80 56.90
C LEU A 702 1.08 1.02 55.79
N VAL A 703 1.00 0.24 54.73
CA VAL A 703 1.85 0.37 53.54
C VAL A 703 0.99 0.64 52.31
N TYR A 704 1.48 1.48 51.41
CA TYR A 704 0.85 1.84 50.15
C TYR A 704 1.65 1.22 49.01
N GLU A 705 1.00 0.33 48.24
CA GLU A 705 1.63 -0.36 47.12
C GLU A 705 1.28 0.31 45.79
N PRO A 706 2.22 0.41 44.84
CA PRO A 706 1.99 1.06 43.56
C PRO A 706 1.20 0.15 42.60
N TYR A 707 0.12 0.68 42.06
CA TYR A 707 -0.78 0.06 41.09
C TYR A 707 -0.97 0.99 39.88
N LEU A 708 -1.27 0.42 38.72
CA LEU A 708 -1.73 1.15 37.55
C LEU A 708 -3.26 1.21 37.55
N LEU A 709 -3.81 2.41 37.38
CA LEU A 709 -5.25 2.68 37.32
C LEU A 709 -5.63 3.21 35.94
N GLY A 710 -6.66 2.60 35.34
CA GLY A 710 -7.41 3.19 34.23
C GLY A 710 -8.90 3.21 34.51
N LEU A 711 -9.52 4.39 34.43
CA LEU A 711 -10.96 4.58 34.59
C LEU A 711 -11.48 5.46 33.46
N ALA A 712 -12.43 4.96 32.66
CA ALA A 712 -13.03 5.68 31.54
C ALA A 712 -14.52 5.40 31.42
N SER A 713 -15.24 6.19 30.62
CA SER A 713 -16.53 5.79 30.08
C SER A 713 -16.59 5.86 28.55
N ALA A 714 -17.31 4.91 27.96
CA ALA A 714 -17.51 4.80 26.52
C ALA A 714 -18.96 5.11 26.16
N SER A 715 -19.16 6.07 25.25
CA SER A 715 -20.48 6.40 24.69
C SER A 715 -20.68 5.68 23.36
N TYR A 716 -21.61 4.74 23.32
CA TYR A 716 -22.06 4.05 22.11
C TYR A 716 -23.20 4.84 21.48
N ARG A 717 -23.12 5.15 20.19
CA ARG A 717 -24.10 6.00 19.48
C ARG A 717 -24.51 5.39 18.15
N ASP A 718 -25.79 5.13 17.96
CA ASP A 718 -26.30 4.74 16.65
C ASP A 718 -26.43 5.98 15.74
N ARG A 719 -25.79 5.91 14.57
CA ARG A 719 -25.89 6.92 13.49
C ARG A 719 -27.30 7.03 12.89
N GLN A 720 -28.15 6.01 13.03
CA GLN A 720 -29.48 5.99 12.43
C GLN A 720 -30.59 6.47 13.39
N GLN A 721 -30.49 6.17 14.69
CA GLN A 721 -31.59 6.39 15.65
C GLN A 721 -31.33 7.49 16.69
N LEU A 722 -30.16 8.13 16.72
CA LEU A 722 -29.77 9.21 17.66
C LEU A 722 -29.71 8.82 19.15
N GLU A 723 -30.02 7.57 19.49
CA GLU A 723 -29.86 7.01 20.83
C GLU A 723 -28.37 6.90 21.22
N SER A 724 -28.09 7.05 22.51
CA SER A 724 -26.75 6.86 23.08
C SER A 724 -26.77 6.18 24.44
N LYS A 725 -25.86 5.22 24.64
CA LYS A 725 -25.68 4.46 25.89
C LYS A 725 -24.25 4.68 26.39
N GLU A 726 -24.08 4.85 27.70
CA GLU A 726 -22.77 5.07 28.33
C GLU A 726 -22.43 3.91 29.27
N GLU A 727 -21.25 3.32 29.12
CA GLU A 727 -20.69 2.30 30.00
C GLU A 727 -19.45 2.85 30.69
N THR A 728 -19.24 2.55 31.97
CA THR A 728 -18.00 2.92 32.69
C THR A 728 -17.13 1.68 32.86
N ILE A 729 -15.89 1.76 32.38
CA ILE A 729 -14.88 0.70 32.45
C ILE A 729 -13.79 1.14 33.42
N ALA A 730 -13.50 0.33 34.42
CA ALA A 730 -12.41 0.52 35.36
C ALA A 730 -11.48 -0.70 35.33
N CYS A 731 -10.17 -0.45 35.32
CA CYS A 731 -9.12 -1.46 35.45
C CYS A 731 -8.15 -1.05 36.56
N LEU A 732 -7.75 -2.01 37.39
CA LEU A 732 -6.79 -1.81 38.48
C LEU A 732 -5.87 -3.04 38.56
N LEU A 733 -4.57 -2.82 38.41
CA LEU A 733 -3.54 -3.89 38.42
C LEU A 733 -2.27 -3.40 39.15
N PRO A 734 -1.43 -4.30 39.68
CA PRO A 734 -0.10 -3.93 40.19
C PRO A 734 0.67 -3.12 39.14
N LEU A 735 1.49 -2.15 39.56
CA LEU A 735 2.18 -1.27 38.63
C LEU A 735 3.19 -2.08 37.80
N PRO A 736 3.03 -2.18 36.47
CA PRO A 736 3.90 -2.98 35.62
C PRO A 736 5.22 -2.24 35.33
N GLU A 737 6.20 -2.93 34.74
CA GLU A 737 7.42 -2.29 34.27
C GLU A 737 7.15 -1.40 33.05
N ALA A 738 7.99 -0.39 32.81
CA ALA A 738 7.76 0.64 31.79
C ALA A 738 7.70 0.15 30.32
N GLN A 739 7.88 -1.15 30.06
CA GLN A 739 7.87 -1.78 28.74
C GLN A 739 6.89 -2.97 28.62
N ASP A 740 6.14 -3.29 29.67
CA ASP A 740 5.23 -4.44 29.74
C ASP A 740 4.02 -4.33 28.80
N PHE A 741 3.34 -5.48 28.60
CA PHE A 741 2.05 -5.56 27.92
C PHE A 741 0.95 -5.89 28.93
N VAL A 742 -0.04 -5.00 29.06
CA VAL A 742 -1.16 -5.17 29.99
C VAL A 742 -2.32 -5.91 29.30
N ASP A 743 -2.73 -7.03 29.89
CA ASP A 743 -3.98 -7.73 29.56
C ASP A 743 -5.13 -7.09 30.34
N TRP A 744 -5.70 -6.01 29.76
CA TRP A 744 -6.69 -5.17 30.43
C TRP A 744 -7.96 -5.92 30.85
N GLU A 745 -8.36 -6.97 30.12
CA GLU A 745 -9.58 -7.73 30.41
C GLU A 745 -9.49 -8.47 31.76
N LYS A 746 -8.32 -9.05 32.08
CA LYS A 746 -8.08 -9.72 33.36
C LYS A 746 -8.12 -8.79 34.58
N HIS A 747 -8.05 -7.48 34.37
CA HIS A 747 -7.94 -6.48 35.42
C HIS A 747 -9.14 -5.54 35.50
N VAL A 748 -10.23 -5.82 34.77
CA VAL A 748 -11.50 -5.08 34.88
C VAL A 748 -12.11 -5.25 36.27
N THR A 749 -12.55 -4.15 36.87
CA THR A 749 -13.22 -4.13 38.18
C THR A 749 -14.55 -3.38 38.12
N HIS A 750 -15.54 -3.88 38.87
CA HIS A 750 -16.88 -3.29 38.95
C HIS A 750 -17.12 -2.48 40.23
N HIS A 751 -16.09 -2.29 41.07
CA HIS A 751 -16.21 -1.67 42.40
C HIS A 751 -15.48 -0.33 42.54
N LEU A 752 -14.90 0.18 41.45
CA LEU A 752 -14.13 1.42 41.46
C LEU A 752 -14.84 2.53 40.66
N SER A 753 -15.12 3.64 41.34
CA SER A 753 -15.66 4.87 40.76
C SER A 753 -14.65 6.02 40.92
N ALA A 754 -14.88 7.14 40.22
CA ALA A 754 -14.04 8.33 40.38
C ALA A 754 -14.18 8.96 41.78
N GLU A 755 -15.29 8.70 42.48
CA GLU A 755 -15.59 9.20 43.82
C GLU A 755 -14.81 8.44 44.92
N HIS A 756 -14.24 7.28 44.60
CA HIS A 756 -13.41 6.47 45.52
C HIS A 756 -11.91 6.79 45.41
N LEU A 757 -11.52 7.87 44.74
CA LEU A 757 -10.12 8.24 44.47
C LEU A 757 -9.74 9.51 45.25
N GLU A 758 -8.86 9.37 46.23
CA GLU A 758 -8.32 10.50 47.00
C GLU A 758 -7.04 11.04 46.34
N ALA A 759 -6.78 12.35 46.47
CA ALA A 759 -5.58 13.00 45.90
C ALA A 759 -4.36 12.96 46.84
N GLU A 760 -4.58 12.62 48.11
CA GLU A 760 -3.57 12.42 49.15
C GLU A 760 -3.88 11.14 49.93
N PRO A 761 -2.90 10.48 50.56
CA PRO A 761 -3.15 9.26 51.33
C PRO A 761 -3.98 9.58 52.59
N PRO A 762 -5.11 8.89 52.83
CA PRO A 762 -5.98 9.15 54.00
C PRO A 762 -5.32 8.93 55.37
N ARG A 763 -4.13 8.32 55.41
CA ARG A 763 -3.32 8.10 56.62
C ARG A 763 -1.82 8.15 56.29
N SER A 764 -1.00 8.48 57.29
CA SER A 764 0.45 8.23 57.23
C SER A 764 0.74 6.73 57.11
N GLY A 765 1.60 6.37 56.18
CA GLY A 765 2.06 5.00 55.94
C GLY A 765 3.36 5.00 55.14
N LEU A 766 3.95 3.82 54.93
CA LEU A 766 5.14 3.63 54.09
C LEU A 766 4.74 3.43 52.62
N PHE A 767 5.63 3.72 51.68
CA PHE A 767 5.38 3.62 50.24
C PHE A 767 6.31 2.59 49.59
N GLY A 768 5.76 1.72 48.75
CA GLY A 768 6.57 0.77 47.98
C GLY A 768 7.39 1.48 46.89
N SER A 769 8.55 0.92 46.56
CA SER A 769 9.37 1.36 45.43
C SER A 769 8.64 1.25 44.09
N LEU A 770 8.88 2.18 43.17
CA LEU A 770 8.37 2.10 41.79
C LEU A 770 9.28 1.19 40.93
N PRO A 771 8.75 0.44 39.94
CA PRO A 771 9.55 -0.26 38.94
C PRO A 771 10.36 0.71 38.06
N ASP A 772 11.41 0.19 37.44
CA ASP A 772 12.32 0.99 36.60
C ASP A 772 11.58 1.71 35.46
N GLY A 773 11.90 2.99 35.28
CA GLY A 773 11.27 3.89 34.30
C GLY A 773 9.89 4.44 34.69
N MET A 774 9.24 3.92 35.74
CA MET A 774 7.89 4.36 36.16
C MET A 774 7.86 5.68 36.97
N THR A 775 8.98 6.40 37.01
CA THR A 775 9.07 7.80 37.49
C THR A 775 8.62 8.82 36.44
N ASP A 776 8.74 8.52 35.15
CA ASP A 776 8.47 9.46 34.06
C ASP A 776 7.05 9.33 33.48
N SER A 777 6.59 10.37 32.79
CA SER A 777 5.24 10.38 32.19
C SER A 777 5.02 9.58 30.89
N PRO A 778 6.02 9.25 30.04
CA PRO A 778 5.78 8.51 28.80
C PRO A 778 5.17 7.09 28.97
N PRO A 779 5.60 6.23 29.92
CA PRO A 779 4.99 4.92 30.12
C PRO A 779 3.51 4.99 30.46
N TYR A 780 3.11 5.83 31.42
CA TYR A 780 1.70 6.07 31.74
C TYR A 780 0.91 6.63 30.55
N THR A 781 1.55 7.41 29.66
CA THR A 781 0.92 7.90 28.44
C THR A 781 0.66 6.76 27.45
N GLN A 782 1.64 5.85 27.27
CA GLN A 782 1.47 4.66 26.43
C GLN A 782 0.37 3.75 27.00
N PHE A 783 0.41 3.41 28.29
CA PHE A 783 -0.60 2.56 28.91
C PHE A 783 -2.01 3.17 28.85
N ARG A 784 -2.15 4.49 28.95
CA ARG A 784 -3.45 5.18 28.78
C ARG A 784 -3.99 5.00 27.36
N ASP A 785 -3.12 5.15 26.37
CA ASP A 785 -3.52 5.07 24.97
C ASP A 785 -3.81 3.60 24.57
N ASP A 786 -3.06 2.64 25.11
CA ASP A 786 -3.34 1.20 25.01
C ASP A 786 -4.68 0.81 25.70
N PHE A 787 -5.01 1.41 26.85
CA PHE A 787 -6.31 1.23 27.53
C PHE A 787 -7.49 1.81 26.73
N ILE A 788 -7.30 2.94 26.05
CA ILE A 788 -8.30 3.49 25.11
C ILE A 788 -8.47 2.55 23.89
N ASP A 789 -7.39 1.97 23.38
CA ASP A 789 -7.44 0.99 22.29
C ASP A 789 -8.13 -0.32 22.71
N TYR A 790 -7.90 -0.80 23.93
CA TYR A 790 -8.63 -1.94 24.51
C TYR A 790 -10.14 -1.71 24.48
N ILE A 791 -10.62 -0.61 25.10
CA ILE A 791 -12.06 -0.26 25.12
C ILE A 791 -12.61 -0.13 23.70
N TYR A 792 -11.86 0.49 22.78
CA TYR A 792 -12.29 0.66 21.39
C TYR A 792 -12.42 -0.66 20.60
N ARG A 793 -11.54 -1.64 20.86
CA ARG A 793 -11.45 -2.89 20.08
C ARG A 793 -12.33 -4.00 20.62
N GLU A 794 -12.27 -4.19 21.94
CA GLU A 794 -12.68 -5.40 22.66
C GLU A 794 -13.93 -5.20 23.53
N ARG A 795 -14.40 -3.95 23.69
CA ARG A 795 -15.72 -3.63 24.25
C ARG A 795 -16.68 -3.05 23.18
N PRO A 796 -17.11 -3.83 22.16
CA PRO A 796 -18.25 -3.46 21.32
C PRO A 796 -19.58 -3.85 21.98
N LEU A 797 -20.58 -2.97 21.87
CA LEU A 797 -21.97 -3.30 22.25
C LEU A 797 -22.62 -4.08 21.10
N ARG A 798 -23.29 -5.21 21.40
CA ARG A 798 -23.95 -6.03 20.38
C ARG A 798 -25.32 -5.44 20.01
N ILE A 799 -25.53 -5.21 18.71
CA ILE A 799 -26.82 -4.78 18.14
C ILE A 799 -27.27 -5.78 17.07
N LEU A 800 -28.57 -5.83 16.79
CA LEU A 800 -29.13 -6.67 15.73
C LEU A 800 -29.32 -5.83 14.46
N VAL A 801 -28.99 -6.41 13.31
CA VAL A 801 -29.06 -5.75 12.00
C VAL A 801 -29.74 -6.68 11.00
N HIS A 802 -30.58 -6.13 10.15
CA HIS A 802 -31.16 -6.84 9.01
C HIS A 802 -30.83 -6.06 7.73
N ALA A 803 -29.77 -6.50 7.04
CA ALA A 803 -29.11 -5.73 5.98
C ALA A 803 -30.04 -5.43 4.79
N GLN A 804 -30.89 -6.38 4.42
CA GLN A 804 -31.79 -6.28 3.26
C GLN A 804 -32.94 -5.29 3.52
N LEU A 805 -33.53 -5.32 4.73
CA LEU A 805 -34.51 -4.31 5.14
C LEU A 805 -33.86 -2.96 5.48
N LYS A 806 -32.55 -2.93 5.77
CA LYS A 806 -31.83 -1.75 6.29
C LYS A 806 -32.41 -1.29 7.62
N LEU A 807 -32.66 -2.25 8.51
CA LEU A 807 -33.10 -2.02 9.87
C LEU A 807 -31.98 -2.39 10.85
N THR A 808 -31.94 -1.64 11.95
CA THR A 808 -30.99 -1.79 13.05
C THR A 808 -31.78 -1.74 14.36
N SER A 809 -31.43 -2.56 15.34
CA SER A 809 -32.09 -2.55 16.66
C SER A 809 -31.78 -1.27 17.43
N ARG A 810 -32.61 -0.94 18.41
CA ARG A 810 -32.28 0.06 19.44
C ARG A 810 -31.26 -0.51 20.43
N LEU A 811 -30.67 0.34 21.25
CA LEU A 811 -29.60 -0.04 22.19
C LEU A 811 -30.07 -0.91 23.38
N ASP A 812 -31.39 -1.04 23.54
CA ASP A 812 -32.10 -1.83 24.57
C ASP A 812 -33.37 -2.55 24.03
N GLU A 813 -33.55 -2.67 22.72
CA GLU A 813 -34.69 -3.40 22.11
C GLU A 813 -34.42 -4.91 22.10
N SER A 814 -35.41 -5.71 22.52
CA SER A 814 -35.25 -7.16 22.54
C SER A 814 -35.27 -7.77 21.14
N GLU A 815 -34.59 -8.90 20.96
CA GLU A 815 -34.55 -9.68 19.71
C GLU A 815 -35.96 -9.95 19.15
N ARG A 816 -36.93 -10.23 20.03
CA ARG A 816 -38.33 -10.49 19.66
C ARG A 816 -39.03 -9.26 19.09
N GLU A 817 -38.75 -8.08 19.62
CA GLU A 817 -39.32 -6.81 19.15
C GLU A 817 -38.69 -6.39 17.83
N PHE A 818 -37.37 -6.52 17.70
CA PHE A 818 -36.67 -6.29 16.44
C PHE A 818 -37.16 -7.24 15.34
N THR A 819 -37.31 -8.53 15.66
CA THR A 819 -37.85 -9.55 14.74
C THR A 819 -39.28 -9.22 14.28
N ARG A 820 -40.14 -8.72 15.17
CA ARG A 820 -41.48 -8.24 14.80
C ARG A 820 -41.38 -7.06 13.81
N ARG A 821 -40.59 -6.04 14.14
CA ARG A 821 -40.39 -4.82 13.32
C ARG A 821 -39.85 -5.15 11.92
N CYS A 822 -38.94 -6.11 11.83
CA CYS A 822 -38.45 -6.67 10.58
C CYS A 822 -39.55 -7.37 9.76
N ARG A 823 -40.33 -8.26 10.38
CA ARG A 823 -41.45 -8.96 9.70
C ARG A 823 -42.55 -8.03 9.21
N GLU A 824 -42.80 -6.93 9.91
CA GLU A 824 -43.77 -5.90 9.52
C GLU A 824 -43.28 -5.11 8.28
N GLU A 825 -42.03 -4.65 8.27
CA GLU A 825 -41.44 -3.94 7.11
C GLU A 825 -41.27 -4.85 5.89
N ALA A 826 -40.92 -6.14 6.07
CA ALA A 826 -40.86 -7.11 4.98
C ALA A 826 -42.22 -7.33 4.32
N ARG A 827 -43.29 -7.50 5.11
CA ARG A 827 -44.68 -7.57 4.60
C ARG A 827 -45.04 -6.30 3.83
N ARG A 828 -44.74 -5.12 4.40
CA ARG A 828 -45.05 -3.83 3.77
C ARG A 828 -44.35 -3.65 2.40
N ARG A 829 -43.13 -4.16 2.22
CA ARG A 829 -42.43 -4.13 0.92
C ARG A 829 -42.95 -5.17 -0.06
N ARG A 830 -43.15 -6.42 0.41
CA ARG A 830 -43.77 -7.49 -0.37
C ARG A 830 -45.08 -7.05 -0.99
N ASP A 831 -45.96 -6.44 -0.20
CA ASP A 831 -47.30 -6.08 -0.65
C ASP A 831 -47.24 -4.95 -1.70
N GLN A 832 -46.33 -3.98 -1.54
CA GLN A 832 -46.06 -2.95 -2.55
C GLN A 832 -45.48 -3.51 -3.86
N GLU A 833 -44.75 -4.63 -3.82
CA GLU A 833 -44.19 -5.28 -5.01
C GLU A 833 -45.21 -6.19 -5.71
N VAL A 834 -45.97 -6.95 -4.93
CA VAL A 834 -47.13 -7.75 -5.36
C VAL A 834 -48.15 -6.87 -6.09
N ASP A 835 -48.50 -5.69 -5.53
CA ASP A 835 -49.38 -4.73 -6.18
C ASP A 835 -48.79 -4.23 -7.49
N ARG A 836 -47.49 -3.87 -7.51
CA ARG A 836 -46.82 -3.27 -8.67
C ARG A 836 -46.66 -4.24 -9.84
N VAL A 837 -46.42 -5.53 -9.56
CA VAL A 837 -46.34 -6.58 -10.59
C VAL A 837 -47.74 -7.03 -11.00
N GLY A 838 -48.65 -7.21 -10.04
CA GLY A 838 -50.04 -7.61 -10.27
C GLY A 838 -50.84 -6.60 -11.09
N GLN A 839 -50.60 -5.29 -10.92
CA GLN A 839 -51.20 -4.22 -11.74
C GLN A 839 -50.65 -4.18 -13.17
N ARG A 840 -49.39 -4.60 -13.41
CA ARG A 840 -48.81 -4.64 -14.75
C ARG A 840 -49.43 -5.79 -15.54
N LEU A 841 -49.19 -7.03 -15.09
CA LEU A 841 -49.67 -8.23 -15.77
C LEU A 841 -51.21 -8.30 -15.82
N GLY A 842 -51.90 -7.71 -14.84
CA GLY A 842 -53.36 -7.55 -14.88
C GLY A 842 -53.84 -6.59 -15.98
N ARG A 843 -53.08 -5.54 -16.31
CA ARG A 843 -53.39 -4.64 -17.43
C ARG A 843 -53.18 -5.35 -18.77
N ASP A 844 -52.07 -6.06 -18.88
CA ASP A 844 -51.65 -6.77 -20.09
C ASP A 844 -52.65 -7.90 -20.42
N LEU A 845 -53.13 -8.63 -19.40
CA LEU A 845 -54.25 -9.57 -19.51
C LEU A 845 -55.52 -8.90 -20.05
N SER A 846 -55.97 -7.80 -19.45
CA SER A 846 -57.22 -7.16 -19.89
C SER A 846 -57.14 -6.49 -21.25
N GLU A 847 -55.95 -6.19 -21.77
CA GLU A 847 -55.79 -5.80 -23.19
C GLU A 847 -55.98 -6.99 -24.14
N LEU A 848 -55.50 -8.19 -23.76
CA LEU A 848 -55.73 -9.43 -24.50
C LEU A 848 -57.20 -9.91 -24.40
N GLU A 849 -57.81 -9.88 -23.21
CA GLU A 849 -59.23 -10.20 -23.01
C GLU A 849 -60.13 -9.30 -23.87
N ALA A 850 -59.88 -7.98 -23.84
CA ALA A 850 -60.61 -7.02 -24.66
C ALA A 850 -60.33 -7.21 -26.17
N ARG A 851 -59.22 -7.86 -26.56
CA ARG A 851 -58.96 -8.24 -27.95
C ARG A 851 -59.73 -9.50 -28.34
N LEU A 852 -59.67 -10.55 -27.53
CA LEU A 852 -60.45 -11.78 -27.73
C LEU A 852 -61.94 -11.47 -27.91
N GLU A 853 -62.50 -10.58 -27.08
CA GLU A 853 -63.90 -10.15 -27.17
C GLU A 853 -64.23 -9.36 -28.46
N ARG A 854 -63.22 -8.77 -29.13
CA ARG A 854 -63.36 -8.20 -30.49
C ARG A 854 -63.34 -9.29 -31.57
N GLU A 855 -62.33 -10.17 -31.57
CA GLU A 855 -62.24 -11.25 -32.57
C GLU A 855 -63.47 -12.18 -32.49
N GLU A 856 -63.98 -12.48 -31.28
CA GLU A 856 -65.22 -13.26 -31.11
C GLU A 856 -66.48 -12.55 -31.63
N ARG A 857 -66.48 -11.21 -31.70
CA ARG A 857 -67.54 -10.44 -32.38
C ARG A 857 -67.37 -10.43 -33.90
N GLU A 858 -66.13 -10.41 -34.39
CA GLU A 858 -65.75 -10.60 -35.80
C GLU A 858 -66.29 -11.95 -36.31
N LEU A 859 -65.88 -13.06 -35.68
CA LEU A 859 -66.29 -14.43 -36.02
C LEU A 859 -67.82 -14.62 -36.06
N ARG A 860 -68.56 -14.00 -35.12
CA ARG A 860 -70.03 -14.09 -35.08
C ARG A 860 -70.68 -13.44 -36.30
N ARG A 861 -70.15 -12.31 -36.77
CA ARG A 861 -70.60 -11.64 -38.01
C ARG A 861 -70.24 -12.48 -39.23
N ASP A 862 -69.03 -13.04 -39.26
CA ASP A 862 -68.49 -13.69 -40.45
C ASP A 862 -69.09 -15.09 -40.67
N ARG A 863 -69.45 -15.80 -39.59
CA ARG A 863 -70.32 -16.99 -39.68
C ARG A 863 -71.72 -16.66 -40.24
N ILE A 864 -72.29 -15.50 -39.91
CA ILE A 864 -73.59 -15.06 -40.45
C ILE A 864 -73.48 -14.76 -41.95
N GLU A 865 -72.41 -14.12 -42.41
CA GLU A 865 -72.19 -13.94 -43.86
C GLU A 865 -71.96 -15.29 -44.55
N TYR A 866 -71.09 -16.17 -44.03
CA TYR A 866 -70.84 -17.49 -44.60
C TYR A 866 -72.13 -18.32 -44.75
N ASP A 867 -72.97 -18.39 -43.72
CA ASP A 867 -74.26 -19.07 -43.79
C ASP A 867 -75.24 -18.39 -44.76
N GLY A 868 -75.11 -17.09 -45.01
CA GLY A 868 -75.80 -16.36 -46.07
C GLY A 868 -75.33 -16.83 -47.47
N ARG A 869 -74.02 -16.77 -47.74
CA ARG A 869 -73.42 -17.20 -49.02
C ARG A 869 -73.70 -18.66 -49.34
N LYS A 870 -73.69 -19.52 -48.32
CA LYS A 870 -74.02 -20.94 -48.43
C LYS A 870 -75.48 -21.19 -48.85
N ARG A 871 -76.43 -20.33 -48.45
CA ARG A 871 -77.83 -20.36 -48.92
C ARG A 871 -77.96 -19.83 -50.35
N GLU A 872 -77.23 -18.75 -50.70
CA GLU A 872 -77.18 -18.22 -52.07
C GLU A 872 -76.64 -19.26 -53.07
N GLU A 873 -75.63 -20.05 -52.69
CA GLU A 873 -75.10 -21.15 -53.50
C GLU A 873 -76.14 -22.27 -53.66
N ALA A 874 -76.75 -22.72 -52.55
CA ALA A 874 -77.71 -23.84 -52.55
C ALA A 874 -78.98 -23.58 -53.39
N LEU A 875 -79.53 -22.36 -53.37
CA LEU A 875 -80.73 -22.02 -54.15
C LEU A 875 -80.52 -22.21 -55.67
N SER A 876 -79.31 -21.93 -56.17
CA SER A 876 -79.00 -22.05 -57.61
C SER A 876 -78.92 -23.49 -58.13
N ALA A 877 -78.81 -24.49 -57.24
CA ALA A 877 -78.82 -25.90 -57.61
C ALA A 877 -80.24 -26.39 -57.99
N GLY A 878 -81.29 -25.78 -57.43
CA GLY A 878 -82.69 -26.21 -57.65
C GLY A 878 -83.24 -25.85 -59.04
N GLU A 879 -82.95 -24.64 -59.54
CA GLU A 879 -83.48 -24.17 -60.83
C GLU A 879 -82.93 -24.95 -62.04
N SER A 880 -81.77 -25.61 -61.89
CA SER A 880 -81.06 -26.27 -62.98
C SER A 880 -81.71 -27.56 -63.50
N ILE A 881 -82.72 -28.09 -62.80
CA ILE A 881 -83.36 -29.39 -63.12
C ILE A 881 -84.65 -29.24 -63.94
N LEU A 882 -85.37 -28.12 -63.82
CA LEU A 882 -86.71 -27.93 -64.41
C LEU A 882 -86.72 -27.54 -65.90
N GLY A 883 -85.56 -27.21 -66.50
CA GLY A 883 -85.46 -26.72 -67.88
C GLY A 883 -85.25 -27.78 -68.98
N LEU A 884 -85.15 -29.06 -68.64
CA LEU A 884 -84.52 -30.07 -69.51
C LEU A 884 -85.42 -30.78 -70.54
N LEU A 885 -86.70 -30.40 -70.67
CA LEU A 885 -87.67 -31.07 -71.55
C LEU A 885 -88.21 -30.22 -72.74
N LEU A 886 -87.83 -28.94 -72.86
CA LEU A 886 -88.24 -28.06 -73.96
C LEU A 886 -87.02 -27.37 -74.60
N GLY A 887 -86.49 -27.99 -75.66
CA GLY A 887 -85.14 -27.69 -76.15
C GLY A 887 -85.03 -26.57 -77.20
N ARG A 888 -84.19 -25.56 -76.90
CA ARG A 888 -83.28 -24.92 -77.88
C ARG A 888 -82.07 -24.28 -77.19
N ARG A 889 -80.91 -24.29 -77.87
CA ARG A 889 -79.57 -24.07 -77.28
C ARG A 889 -79.30 -22.64 -76.78
N ARG A 890 -78.54 -22.50 -75.68
CA ARG A 890 -77.49 -21.46 -75.51
C ARG A 890 -76.49 -21.80 -74.38
N SER A 891 -75.20 -21.64 -74.65
CA SER A 891 -74.09 -22.02 -73.76
C SER A 891 -73.53 -20.83 -72.97
N ARG A 892 -74.15 -20.48 -71.83
CA ARG A 892 -73.64 -19.42 -70.91
C ARG A 892 -73.79 -19.69 -69.40
N ALA A 893 -74.36 -20.83 -68.97
CA ALA A 893 -74.65 -21.08 -67.55
C ALA A 893 -73.42 -21.42 -66.67
N LEU A 894 -72.36 -22.00 -67.24
CA LEU A 894 -71.26 -22.60 -66.47
C LEU A 894 -70.33 -21.62 -65.74
N SER A 895 -70.31 -20.32 -66.07
CA SER A 895 -69.39 -19.37 -65.46
C SER A 895 -69.87 -18.80 -64.11
N GLN A 896 -71.17 -18.58 -63.92
CA GLN A 896 -71.65 -17.94 -62.69
C GLN A 896 -71.53 -18.83 -61.45
N ALA A 897 -71.67 -20.16 -61.61
CA ALA A 897 -71.54 -21.11 -60.50
C ALA A 897 -70.12 -21.11 -59.90
N SER A 898 -69.08 -21.06 -60.74
CA SER A 898 -67.69 -21.06 -60.26
C SER A 898 -67.32 -19.80 -59.48
N GLN A 899 -67.89 -18.64 -59.88
CA GLN A 899 -67.65 -17.36 -59.21
C GLN A 899 -68.34 -17.29 -57.83
N ARG A 900 -69.56 -17.81 -57.69
CA ARG A 900 -70.26 -17.87 -56.39
C ARG A 900 -69.55 -18.81 -55.41
N ARG A 901 -69.17 -20.01 -55.84
CA ARG A 901 -68.41 -20.98 -55.02
C ARG A 901 -67.08 -20.40 -54.50
N ARG A 902 -66.43 -19.52 -55.26
CA ARG A 902 -65.22 -18.80 -54.81
C ARG A 902 -65.51 -17.78 -53.69
N MET A 903 -66.70 -17.16 -53.68
CA MET A 903 -67.12 -16.26 -52.59
C MET A 903 -67.45 -17.06 -51.32
N THR A 904 -68.19 -18.16 -51.43
CA THR A 904 -68.45 -19.06 -50.29
C THR A 904 -67.15 -19.61 -49.68
N SER A 905 -66.19 -19.99 -50.53
CA SER A 905 -64.86 -20.43 -50.09
C SER A 905 -64.02 -19.33 -49.44
N ARG A 906 -64.27 -18.05 -49.75
CA ARG A 906 -63.58 -16.91 -49.13
C ARG A 906 -64.17 -16.62 -47.75
N ALA A 907 -65.49 -16.49 -47.64
CA ALA A 907 -66.17 -16.29 -46.36
C ALA A 907 -65.89 -17.45 -45.38
N ARG A 908 -65.68 -18.68 -45.88
CA ARG A 908 -65.21 -19.80 -45.07
C ARG A 908 -63.78 -19.56 -44.51
N ALA A 909 -62.86 -19.11 -45.35
CA ALA A 909 -61.48 -18.86 -44.91
C ALA A 909 -61.39 -17.70 -43.89
N GLU A 910 -62.23 -16.67 -44.05
CA GLU A 910 -62.33 -15.54 -43.10
C GLU A 910 -62.89 -15.99 -41.73
N VAL A 911 -63.79 -16.99 -41.71
CA VAL A 911 -64.23 -17.69 -40.49
C VAL A 911 -63.11 -18.55 -39.89
N GLU A 912 -62.38 -19.31 -40.70
CA GLU A 912 -61.28 -20.19 -40.23
C GLU A 912 -60.10 -19.38 -39.66
N GLU A 913 -59.71 -18.26 -40.29
CA GLU A 913 -58.68 -17.33 -39.79
C GLU A 913 -59.10 -16.67 -38.46
N SER A 914 -60.39 -16.37 -38.29
CA SER A 914 -60.93 -15.84 -37.03
C SER A 914 -60.91 -16.89 -35.91
N GLU A 915 -61.26 -18.14 -36.20
CA GLU A 915 -61.19 -19.26 -35.24
C GLU A 915 -59.75 -19.54 -34.80
N GLU A 916 -58.77 -19.57 -35.72
CA GLU A 916 -57.33 -19.67 -35.38
C GLU A 916 -56.82 -18.48 -34.56
N THR A 917 -57.35 -17.28 -34.77
CA THR A 917 -56.91 -16.06 -34.04
C THR A 917 -57.49 -16.01 -32.63
N ILE A 918 -58.74 -16.44 -32.45
CA ILE A 918 -59.40 -16.60 -31.15
C ILE A 918 -58.63 -17.61 -30.28
N GLU A 919 -58.24 -18.76 -30.84
CA GLU A 919 -57.57 -19.79 -30.04
C GLU A 919 -56.17 -19.36 -29.60
N ARG A 920 -55.36 -18.78 -30.50
CA ARG A 920 -54.04 -18.20 -30.15
C ARG A 920 -54.13 -17.09 -29.09
N LEU A 921 -55.22 -16.32 -29.05
CA LEU A 921 -55.45 -15.35 -27.99
C LEU A 921 -55.83 -16.00 -26.65
N ARG A 922 -56.61 -17.08 -26.66
CA ARG A 922 -56.95 -17.85 -25.45
C ARG A 922 -55.73 -18.54 -24.87
N GLU A 923 -54.90 -19.17 -25.71
CA GLU A 923 -53.59 -19.71 -25.32
C GLU A 923 -52.76 -18.62 -24.64
N ARG A 924 -52.58 -17.46 -25.29
CA ARG A 924 -51.75 -16.38 -24.74
C ARG A 924 -52.31 -15.73 -23.48
N ILE A 925 -53.63 -15.69 -23.29
CA ILE A 925 -54.27 -15.27 -22.04
C ILE A 925 -53.99 -16.29 -20.93
N SER A 926 -54.08 -17.59 -21.23
CA SER A 926 -53.78 -18.66 -20.29
C SER A 926 -52.32 -18.64 -19.82
N GLU A 927 -51.38 -18.54 -20.76
CA GLU A 927 -49.94 -18.37 -20.49
C GLU A 927 -49.68 -17.20 -19.55
N LEU A 928 -50.21 -16.01 -19.88
CA LEU A 928 -49.98 -14.79 -19.10
C LEU A 928 -50.69 -14.80 -17.74
N ALA A 929 -51.79 -15.56 -17.60
CA ALA A 929 -52.48 -15.76 -16.34
C ALA A 929 -51.74 -16.73 -15.40
N GLU A 930 -50.98 -17.67 -15.94
CA GLU A 930 -50.07 -18.54 -15.19
C GLU A 930 -48.77 -17.79 -14.83
N GLU A 931 -48.14 -17.12 -15.79
CA GLU A 931 -46.96 -16.24 -15.58
C GLU A 931 -47.22 -15.24 -14.44
N ARG A 932 -48.40 -14.62 -14.42
CA ARG A 932 -48.86 -13.73 -13.34
C ARG A 932 -49.04 -14.44 -12.00
N ARG A 933 -49.45 -15.71 -11.99
CA ARG A 933 -49.65 -16.48 -10.74
C ARG A 933 -48.30 -16.90 -10.15
N GLU A 934 -47.41 -17.41 -10.99
CA GLU A 934 -46.06 -17.82 -10.62
C GLU A 934 -45.23 -16.64 -10.11
N ALA A 935 -45.15 -15.53 -10.86
CA ALA A 935 -44.40 -14.34 -10.44
C ALA A 935 -44.91 -13.77 -9.10
N LEU A 936 -46.23 -13.77 -8.86
CA LEU A 936 -46.80 -13.31 -7.59
C LEU A 936 -46.60 -14.31 -6.44
N ALA A 937 -46.39 -15.60 -6.72
CA ALA A 937 -46.02 -16.61 -5.73
C ALA A 937 -44.52 -16.54 -5.38
N GLU A 938 -43.65 -16.38 -6.37
CA GLU A 938 -42.20 -16.22 -6.22
C GLU A 938 -41.87 -15.01 -5.33
N ILE A 939 -42.45 -13.84 -5.62
CA ILE A 939 -42.30 -12.62 -4.81
C ILE A 939 -42.74 -12.88 -3.35
N ARG A 940 -43.82 -13.65 -3.14
CA ARG A 940 -44.30 -13.96 -1.78
C ARG A 940 -43.37 -14.91 -1.02
N SER A 941 -42.72 -15.86 -1.69
CA SER A 941 -41.71 -16.74 -1.08
C SER A 941 -40.45 -15.96 -0.74
N MET A 942 -39.89 -15.24 -1.72
CA MET A 942 -38.68 -14.42 -1.56
C MET A 942 -38.77 -13.49 -0.33
N TRP A 943 -39.88 -12.75 -0.18
CA TRP A 943 -40.07 -11.85 0.96
C TRP A 943 -40.35 -12.56 2.29
N ALA A 944 -40.72 -13.85 2.30
CA ALA A 944 -40.80 -14.64 3.52
C ALA A 944 -39.41 -15.07 3.99
N ASP A 945 -38.56 -15.54 3.07
CA ASP A 945 -37.18 -15.95 3.36
C ASP A 945 -36.34 -14.76 3.85
N ILE A 946 -36.44 -13.61 3.15
CA ILE A 946 -35.78 -12.36 3.53
C ILE A 946 -36.08 -11.99 4.99
N ALA A 947 -37.33 -12.13 5.46
CA ALA A 947 -37.75 -11.71 6.81
C ALA A 947 -37.13 -12.53 7.96
N SER A 948 -36.24 -13.48 7.66
CA SER A 948 -35.48 -14.31 8.59
C SER A 948 -34.02 -13.86 8.77
N ASP A 949 -33.49 -13.02 7.89
CA ASP A 949 -32.06 -12.67 7.78
C ASP A 949 -31.63 -11.58 8.79
N ILE A 950 -31.70 -11.94 10.07
CA ILE A 950 -31.26 -11.12 11.22
C ILE A 950 -29.86 -11.57 11.64
N GLN A 951 -28.96 -10.60 11.83
CA GLN A 951 -27.53 -10.84 12.11
C GLN A 951 -27.07 -9.97 13.29
N GLU A 952 -26.21 -10.50 14.17
CA GLU A 952 -25.51 -9.69 15.18
C GLU A 952 -24.45 -8.79 14.52
N SER A 953 -24.30 -7.57 15.03
CA SER A 953 -23.28 -6.62 14.58
C SER A 953 -22.65 -5.87 15.78
N PRO A 954 -21.31 -5.67 15.80
CA PRO A 954 -20.63 -4.96 16.89
C PRO A 954 -20.69 -3.44 16.70
N LEU A 955 -21.50 -2.76 17.51
CA LEU A 955 -21.46 -1.30 17.66
C LEU A 955 -20.26 -0.92 18.55
N ARG A 956 -19.17 -0.48 17.93
CA ARG A 956 -18.02 0.09 18.64
C ARG A 956 -18.26 1.56 19.01
N PRO A 957 -17.76 2.04 20.15
CA PRO A 957 -17.64 3.48 20.40
C PRO A 957 -16.58 4.06 19.45
N ARG A 958 -16.51 5.38 19.28
CA ARG A 958 -15.33 6.01 18.67
C ARG A 958 -14.31 6.31 19.77
N LYS A 959 -13.02 6.44 19.42
CA LYS A 959 -12.01 6.93 20.37
C LYS A 959 -12.34 8.33 20.93
N THR A 960 -13.04 9.18 20.15
CA THR A 960 -13.58 10.49 20.60
C THR A 960 -14.71 10.38 21.61
N ASP A 961 -15.38 9.22 21.65
CA ASP A 961 -16.56 8.95 22.46
C ASP A 961 -16.17 8.16 23.74
N ILE A 962 -14.88 7.87 23.92
CA ILE A 962 -14.27 7.31 25.14
C ILE A 962 -13.67 8.49 25.93
N ARG A 963 -14.14 8.67 27.17
CA ARG A 963 -13.69 9.71 28.10
C ARG A 963 -12.95 9.07 29.27
N VAL A 964 -11.63 9.23 29.31
CA VAL A 964 -10.83 8.87 30.48
C VAL A 964 -11.18 9.82 31.64
N LYS A 965 -11.64 9.26 32.76
CA LYS A 965 -12.04 9.98 33.99
C LYS A 965 -10.87 10.08 34.97
N ALA A 966 -10.07 9.02 35.09
CA ALA A 966 -8.82 8.99 35.84
C ALA A 966 -7.86 7.98 35.19
N PHE A 967 -6.57 8.31 35.12
CA PHE A 967 -5.53 7.37 34.67
C PHE A 967 -4.18 7.75 35.29
N GLY A 968 -3.43 6.77 35.79
CA GLY A 968 -2.11 7.00 36.35
C GLY A 968 -1.73 6.03 37.47
N LEU A 969 -0.88 6.50 38.38
CA LEU A 969 -0.41 5.78 39.54
C LEU A 969 -1.47 5.78 40.64
N ALA A 970 -1.91 4.60 41.05
CA ALA A 970 -2.77 4.40 42.20
C ALA A 970 -1.99 3.77 43.37
N TRP A 971 -2.21 4.27 44.57
CA TRP A 971 -1.61 3.77 45.80
C TRP A 971 -2.65 2.95 46.58
N VAL A 972 -2.47 1.62 46.58
CA VAL A 972 -3.40 0.67 47.21
C VAL A 972 -2.95 0.36 48.64
N PRO A 973 -3.77 0.65 49.67
CA PRO A 973 -3.38 0.45 51.05
C PRO A 973 -3.46 -1.03 51.46
N HIS A 974 -2.44 -1.48 52.18
CA HIS A 974 -2.31 -2.78 52.81
C HIS A 974 -1.85 -2.61 54.26
N TRP A 975 -2.29 -3.50 55.16
CA TRP A 975 -1.70 -3.66 56.49
C TRP A 975 -0.56 -4.65 56.40
N MET A 976 0.63 -4.25 56.83
CA MET A 976 1.76 -5.15 57.08
C MET A 976 1.78 -5.49 58.57
N VAL A 977 1.54 -6.75 58.91
CA VAL A 977 1.49 -7.21 60.31
C VAL A 977 2.63 -8.17 60.57
N SER A 978 3.48 -7.83 61.55
CA SER A 978 4.55 -8.69 62.03
C SER A 978 4.04 -9.54 63.20
N PHE A 979 4.10 -10.86 63.04
CA PHE A 979 3.81 -11.85 64.08
C PHE A 979 5.11 -12.44 64.63
N GLU A 980 5.12 -12.82 65.89
CA GLU A 980 6.22 -13.50 66.59
C GLU A 980 5.68 -14.78 67.23
N ASP A 981 6.35 -15.91 67.01
CA ASP A 981 5.93 -17.22 67.51
C ASP A 981 6.50 -17.54 68.92
N GLU A 982 6.21 -18.74 69.42
CA GLU A 982 6.69 -19.23 70.73
C GLU A 982 8.22 -19.45 70.79
N ARG A 983 8.92 -19.42 69.64
CA ARG A 983 10.38 -19.57 69.50
C ARG A 983 11.10 -18.23 69.32
N GLY A 984 10.35 -17.14 69.09
CA GLY A 984 10.90 -15.83 68.72
C GLY A 984 11.19 -15.68 67.23
N GLU A 985 10.70 -16.59 66.38
CA GLU A 985 10.76 -16.43 64.93
C GLU A 985 9.68 -15.43 64.48
N THR A 986 10.04 -14.47 63.63
CA THR A 986 9.15 -13.38 63.18
C THR A 986 8.71 -13.53 61.73
N ASP A 987 7.39 -13.49 61.50
CA ASP A 987 6.75 -13.67 60.20
C ASP A 987 5.94 -12.41 59.82
N GLN A 988 6.06 -11.92 58.58
CA GLN A 988 5.40 -10.71 58.11
C GLN A 988 4.29 -11.02 57.11
N ARG A 989 3.06 -10.57 57.41
CA ARG A 989 1.87 -10.84 56.61
C ARG A 989 1.25 -9.55 56.09
N ARG A 990 1.14 -9.46 54.76
CA ARG A 990 0.44 -8.39 54.02
C ARG A 990 -1.06 -8.70 53.92
N VAL A 991 -1.91 -7.76 54.32
CA VAL A 991 -3.37 -7.88 54.31
C VAL A 991 -3.99 -6.71 53.54
N PRO A 992 -4.79 -6.91 52.48
CA PRO A 992 -5.44 -5.82 51.76
C PRO A 992 -6.32 -4.96 52.67
N ALA A 993 -6.05 -3.65 52.72
CA ALA A 993 -6.85 -2.69 53.46
C ALA A 993 -7.97 -2.07 52.59
N TYR A 994 -7.84 -2.18 51.26
CA TYR A 994 -8.89 -2.01 50.26
C TYR A 994 -9.20 -3.37 49.58
N PRO A 995 -10.46 -3.66 49.19
CA PRO A 995 -10.80 -4.86 48.41
C PRO A 995 -10.29 -4.75 46.96
N VAL A 996 -9.06 -5.24 46.73
CA VAL A 996 -8.54 -5.53 45.39
C VAL A 996 -9.28 -6.78 44.85
N PRO A 997 -9.69 -6.80 43.56
CA PRO A 997 -10.29 -7.97 42.91
C PRO A 997 -9.31 -9.16 42.80
#